data_AF-A0AAV6ICR6-F1
#
_entry.id   AF-A0AAV6ICR6-F1
#
_cell.length_a   1.000
_cell.length_b   1.000
_cell.length_c   1.000
_cell.angle_alpha   90.00
_cell.angle_beta   90.00
_cell.angle_gamma   90.00
#
_symmetry.space_group_name_H-M   'P 1'
#
loop_
_entity.id
_entity.type
_entity.pdbx_description
1 polymer ?
#
loop_
_entity_poly.entity_id
_entity_poly.type
_entity_poly.pdbx_seq_one_letter_code
_entity_poly.pdbx_strand_id
1 'polypeptide(L)'
;MNPEKWVFNLLLPFLFFKFCTSIDTLTPTQSIKDGNVLVSRGETFALGFFSPGNSSRRYVGIWFNKIPEQTVVWVANRDSGINGTSGVLSLNRDGNLDIYDNTRNRTIWQTNVSAVSYSAQLLDSGNLMLFQGDSGSGGVVWQSFDHPTNTLLPNMKLGLDRRTGLERFLTSWKSRDDPETGEYSMRFEPNELPQWILFKGSTRVWRIPASAWLKPPKIAKAEIMTSSFFYGTQVINNRDEVYTSYTLGDASNRSTVFVDELGSLKLVTWVGRWVEFFSVPRDQCAAYGRCGAYGYCDFKNGQDFECTCLPGYEPRSEEEWYMRDASGGCIKKSEELSMCGNGEGFVKVANAQIPDTSKTRLLMSLSVHECKDECLRNCSCLAYASEAEGGERANCITWYENLMDVRRYMRRFPNGGLDLHVRVDAVELGNLVLFRGDSGSGGGVVWQSQSFDHPTNDLLPNMKLGLDRRTGLEWFLTSWKSRDHDPGIGEYSFRLEPNELPQVILLFKGSTRVWRIPEWSKGPMTAKPENMASSIFNGTQVNNRDEVYASYTRINASNLSTICVAYGRCGAYGYCDSNNGQDFEYTCLPGYEPKSAEEWNLRDASGGCIKKREELSMCGNGEGFVEVANAKIPDTSKARVWMGLSVHECKDECLRNCSCLAYTSQEEGEASPICITWYENLMDVKRYTRRFPEDGLDLYVRVDAVELGMSLSAEF
;
A
#
# COMPACT_ATOMS: atom_id res chain seq x y z
N MET A 1 -71.14 -43.59 -35.16
CA MET A 1 -70.05 -43.14 -34.25
C MET A 1 -70.42 -41.74 -33.78
N ASN A 2 -70.71 -41.56 -32.49
CA ASN A 2 -71.29 -40.33 -31.95
C ASN A 2 -70.20 -39.26 -31.75
N PRO A 3 -70.30 -38.06 -32.37
CA PRO A 3 -69.28 -37.01 -32.30
C PRO A 3 -69.20 -36.32 -30.93
N GLU A 4 -70.18 -36.54 -30.04
CA GLU A 4 -70.23 -35.87 -28.72
C GLU A 4 -69.26 -36.45 -27.68
N LYS A 5 -68.73 -37.67 -27.88
CA LYS A 5 -67.82 -38.30 -26.91
C LYS A 5 -66.35 -37.86 -27.03
N TRP A 6 -65.98 -37.19 -28.12
CA TRP A 6 -64.60 -36.71 -28.33
C TRP A 6 -64.34 -35.32 -27.73
N VAL A 7 -65.38 -34.49 -27.61
CA VAL A 7 -65.24 -33.14 -27.04
C VAL A 7 -64.99 -33.19 -25.53
N PHE A 8 -65.60 -34.15 -24.81
CA PHE A 8 -65.38 -34.32 -23.37
C PHE A 8 -63.99 -34.88 -23.01
N ASN A 9 -63.35 -35.66 -23.89
CA ASN A 9 -62.01 -36.22 -23.64
C ASN A 9 -60.86 -35.29 -24.03
N LEU A 10 -61.11 -34.22 -24.81
CA LEU A 10 -60.10 -33.20 -25.14
C LEU A 10 -60.05 -32.03 -24.14
N LEU A 11 -61.08 -31.87 -23.29
CA LEU A 11 -61.17 -30.80 -22.29
C LEU A 11 -60.70 -31.21 -20.89
N LEU A 12 -60.55 -32.51 -20.62
CA LEU A 12 -60.03 -33.01 -19.33
C LEU A 12 -58.56 -32.65 -19.02
N PRO A 13 -57.62 -32.48 -19.98
CA PRO A 13 -56.26 -32.05 -19.65
C PRO A 13 -56.17 -30.54 -19.33
N PHE A 14 -57.17 -29.74 -19.74
CA PHE A 14 -57.21 -28.30 -19.43
C PHE A 14 -57.66 -28.00 -18.00
N LEU A 15 -58.32 -28.95 -17.32
CA LEU A 15 -58.75 -28.83 -15.92
C LEU A 15 -57.62 -29.10 -14.90
N PHE A 16 -56.44 -29.57 -15.35
CA PHE A 16 -55.27 -29.81 -14.51
C PHE A 16 -54.12 -28.81 -14.71
N PHE A 17 -54.30 -27.78 -15.54
CA PHE A 17 -53.45 -26.61 -15.45
C PHE A 17 -53.86 -25.82 -14.20
N LYS A 18 -53.23 -26.13 -13.06
CA LYS A 18 -53.05 -25.11 -12.03
C LYS A 18 -52.30 -23.98 -12.71
N PHE A 19 -53.01 -22.94 -13.12
CA PHE A 19 -52.44 -21.63 -13.37
C PHE A 19 -51.82 -21.19 -12.05
N CYS A 20 -50.55 -21.56 -11.82
CA CYS A 20 -49.77 -21.03 -10.73
C CYS A 20 -49.32 -19.64 -11.17
N THR A 21 -50.22 -18.67 -11.08
CA THR A 21 -49.83 -17.28 -11.12
C THR A 21 -48.96 -17.06 -9.88
N SER A 22 -47.67 -16.77 -10.09
CA SER A 22 -46.81 -16.30 -9.01
C SER A 22 -47.49 -15.08 -8.38
N ILE A 23 -47.96 -15.22 -7.14
CA ILE A 23 -48.48 -14.10 -6.36
C ILE A 23 -47.26 -13.51 -5.68
N ASP A 24 -46.83 -12.34 -6.14
CA ASP A 24 -45.72 -11.56 -5.58
C ASP A 24 -46.21 -10.48 -4.61
N THR A 25 -47.52 -10.23 -4.59
CA THR A 25 -48.17 -9.16 -3.84
C THR A 25 -49.27 -9.71 -2.94
N LEU A 26 -49.24 -9.33 -1.67
CA LEU A 26 -50.25 -9.62 -0.66
C LEU A 26 -51.12 -8.38 -0.43
N THR A 27 -52.43 -8.53 -0.59
CA THR A 27 -53.42 -7.47 -0.30
C THR A 27 -54.16 -7.74 1.02
N PRO A 28 -54.90 -6.77 1.60
CA PRO A 28 -55.60 -6.94 2.88
C PRO A 28 -56.68 -8.04 2.90
N THR A 29 -57.12 -8.51 1.74
CA THR A 29 -58.09 -9.61 1.62
C THR A 29 -57.43 -10.99 1.56
N GLN A 30 -56.11 -11.03 1.49
CA GLN A 30 -55.32 -12.24 1.35
C GLN A 30 -54.52 -12.52 2.62
N SER A 31 -54.18 -13.79 2.82
CA SER A 31 -53.30 -14.22 3.89
C SER A 31 -52.49 -15.43 3.44
N ILE A 32 -51.32 -15.59 4.03
CA ILE A 32 -50.43 -16.73 3.79
C ILE A 32 -50.47 -17.60 5.04
N LYS A 33 -50.86 -18.85 4.87
CA LYS A 33 -50.83 -19.89 5.92
C LYS A 33 -49.60 -20.76 5.75
N ASP A 34 -49.25 -21.52 6.79
CA ASP A 34 -48.19 -22.53 6.70
C ASP A 34 -48.45 -23.49 5.52
N GLY A 35 -47.40 -23.76 4.73
CA GLY A 35 -47.45 -24.52 3.48
C GLY A 35 -47.78 -23.68 2.23
N ASN A 36 -48.12 -22.40 2.36
CA ASN A 36 -48.27 -21.48 1.23
C ASN A 36 -47.12 -20.47 1.20
N VAL A 37 -46.81 -19.97 -0.01
CA VAL A 37 -45.69 -19.05 -0.25
C VAL A 37 -46.11 -17.91 -1.18
N LEU A 38 -45.55 -16.73 -0.94
CA LEU A 38 -45.50 -15.61 -1.88
C LEU A 38 -44.21 -15.76 -2.69
N VAL A 39 -44.26 -15.65 -4.02
CA VAL A 39 -43.09 -15.85 -4.87
C VAL A 39 -42.84 -14.57 -5.65
N SER A 40 -41.58 -14.13 -5.70
CA SER A 40 -41.23 -12.92 -6.47
C SER A 40 -41.54 -13.11 -7.95
N ARG A 41 -41.76 -12.03 -8.69
CA ARG A 41 -42.23 -12.09 -10.10
C ARG A 41 -41.31 -12.89 -11.02
N GLY A 42 -39.99 -12.74 -10.89
CA GLY A 42 -38.96 -13.51 -11.58
C GLY A 42 -38.62 -14.85 -10.92
N GLU A 43 -39.41 -15.27 -9.93
CA GLU A 43 -39.29 -16.53 -9.19
C GLU A 43 -37.90 -16.73 -8.56
N THR A 44 -37.25 -15.62 -8.16
CA THR A 44 -35.91 -15.67 -7.56
C THR A 44 -35.99 -15.91 -6.06
N PHE A 45 -36.93 -15.26 -5.39
CA PHE A 45 -37.16 -15.40 -3.96
C PHE A 45 -38.58 -15.88 -3.66
N ALA A 46 -38.73 -16.55 -2.53
CA ALA A 46 -40.03 -16.91 -1.96
C ALA A 46 -40.07 -16.48 -0.49
N LEU A 47 -41.27 -16.11 -0.03
CA LEU A 47 -41.59 -15.74 1.35
C LEU A 47 -42.67 -16.69 1.87
N GLY A 48 -42.48 -17.22 3.07
CA GLY A 48 -43.49 -18.05 3.73
C GLY A 48 -43.03 -18.61 5.06
N PHE A 49 -43.79 -19.55 5.60
CA PHE A 49 -43.43 -20.25 6.83
C PHE A 49 -42.39 -21.35 6.54
N PHE A 50 -41.39 -21.47 7.43
CA PHE A 50 -40.38 -22.52 7.38
C PHE A 50 -40.03 -23.02 8.79
N SER A 51 -39.29 -24.13 8.83
CA SER A 51 -38.77 -24.75 10.05
C SER A 51 -37.28 -25.04 9.84
N PRO A 52 -36.38 -24.51 10.68
CA PRO A 52 -34.96 -24.80 10.60
C PRO A 52 -34.64 -26.18 11.20
N GLY A 53 -33.79 -26.96 10.51
CA GLY A 53 -33.34 -28.29 10.95
C GLY A 53 -34.49 -29.21 11.38
N ASN A 54 -34.35 -29.79 12.57
CA ASN A 54 -35.39 -30.64 13.20
C ASN A 54 -36.30 -29.88 14.18
N SER A 55 -36.29 -28.55 14.17
CA SER A 55 -37.15 -27.75 15.04
C SER A 55 -38.62 -27.89 14.65
N SER A 56 -39.51 -27.91 15.65
CA SER A 56 -40.97 -27.82 15.45
C SER A 56 -41.49 -26.38 15.46
N ARG A 57 -40.60 -25.40 15.69
CA ARG A 57 -40.95 -23.99 15.66
C ARG A 57 -41.03 -23.47 14.23
N ARG A 58 -42.06 -22.66 13.98
CA ARG A 58 -42.31 -22.02 12.70
C ARG A 58 -41.89 -20.56 12.72
N TYR A 59 -41.24 -20.17 11.63
CA TYR A 59 -40.77 -18.81 11.38
C TYR A 59 -41.22 -18.38 9.98
N VAL A 60 -41.43 -17.09 9.78
CA VAL A 60 -41.62 -16.51 8.45
C VAL A 60 -40.27 -16.01 7.95
N GLY A 61 -39.88 -16.43 6.76
CA GLY A 61 -38.61 -16.04 6.16
C GLY A 61 -38.65 -15.92 4.65
N ILE A 62 -37.60 -15.33 4.10
CA ILE A 62 -37.36 -15.21 2.66
C ILE A 62 -36.20 -16.14 2.30
N TRP A 63 -36.31 -16.89 1.21
CA TRP A 63 -35.27 -17.78 0.70
C TRP A 63 -35.19 -17.78 -0.82
N PHE A 64 -34.10 -18.31 -1.37
CA PHE A 64 -33.97 -18.51 -2.82
C PHE A 64 -34.93 -19.61 -3.30
N ASN A 65 -35.88 -19.25 -4.16
CA ASN A 65 -36.99 -20.13 -4.55
C ASN A 65 -36.55 -21.34 -5.41
N LYS A 66 -35.55 -21.15 -6.27
CA LYS A 66 -35.07 -22.17 -7.23
C LYS A 66 -33.90 -23.01 -6.73
N ILE A 67 -33.40 -22.76 -5.53
CA ILE A 67 -32.29 -23.52 -4.92
C ILE A 67 -32.91 -24.66 -4.10
N PRO A 68 -32.54 -25.94 -4.35
CA PRO A 68 -33.13 -27.09 -3.63
C PRO A 68 -32.89 -27.05 -2.12
N GLU A 69 -31.73 -26.57 -1.70
CA GLU A 69 -31.39 -26.32 -0.31
C GLU A 69 -32.06 -25.02 0.16
N GLN A 70 -33.01 -25.11 1.11
CA GLN A 70 -33.76 -23.95 1.60
C GLN A 70 -32.83 -22.97 2.33
N THR A 71 -32.30 -22.01 1.57
CA THR A 71 -31.31 -21.04 2.04
C THR A 71 -32.03 -19.76 2.43
N VAL A 72 -32.30 -19.60 3.72
CA VAL A 72 -33.04 -18.47 4.27
C VAL A 72 -32.13 -17.25 4.42
N VAL A 73 -32.53 -16.13 3.84
CA VAL A 73 -31.76 -14.87 3.76
C VAL A 73 -32.36 -13.75 4.61
N TRP A 74 -33.57 -13.93 5.13
CA TRP A 74 -34.25 -13.00 6.03
C TRP A 74 -35.30 -13.72 6.87
N VAL A 75 -35.52 -13.31 8.12
CA VAL A 75 -36.48 -13.92 9.06
C VAL A 75 -37.21 -12.82 9.84
N ALA A 76 -38.54 -12.82 9.81
CA ALA A 76 -39.35 -11.79 10.47
C ALA A 76 -39.40 -11.98 12.00
N ASN A 77 -39.95 -13.11 12.45
CA ASN A 77 -40.19 -13.42 13.86
C ASN A 77 -39.04 -14.23 14.49
N ARG A 78 -37.80 -13.84 14.22
CA ARG A 78 -36.60 -14.64 14.57
C ARG A 78 -36.49 -14.99 16.06
N ASP A 79 -36.89 -14.07 16.95
CA ASP A 79 -36.85 -14.26 18.41
C ASP A 79 -38.22 -14.71 18.98
N SER A 80 -39.18 -15.05 18.13
CA SER A 80 -40.56 -15.37 18.53
C SER A 80 -41.17 -16.43 17.62
N GLY A 81 -40.54 -17.62 17.61
CA GLY A 81 -41.04 -18.77 16.87
C GLY A 81 -42.42 -19.25 17.33
N ILE A 82 -43.24 -19.72 16.39
CA ILE A 82 -44.59 -20.24 16.65
C ILE A 82 -44.52 -21.75 16.86
N ASN A 83 -45.28 -22.28 17.82
CA ASN A 83 -45.36 -23.73 18.01
C ASN A 83 -46.44 -24.30 17.07
N GLY A 84 -46.05 -25.23 16.20
CA GLY A 84 -46.96 -25.83 15.21
C GLY A 84 -47.29 -24.89 14.05
N THR A 85 -48.30 -25.26 13.26
CA THR A 85 -48.59 -24.66 11.93
C THR A 85 -49.74 -23.65 11.95
N SER A 86 -50.04 -23.05 13.11
CA SER A 86 -51.19 -22.17 13.28
C SER A 86 -50.96 -20.70 12.91
N GLY A 87 -49.75 -20.39 12.45
CA GLY A 87 -49.35 -19.06 12.02
C GLY A 87 -50.06 -18.61 10.74
N VAL A 88 -50.41 -17.32 10.70
CA VAL A 88 -50.95 -16.64 9.53
C VAL A 88 -50.19 -15.33 9.33
N LEU A 89 -49.73 -15.08 8.11
CA LEU A 89 -49.13 -13.82 7.70
C LEU A 89 -50.15 -13.03 6.88
N SER A 90 -50.45 -11.79 7.29
CA SER A 90 -51.48 -10.95 6.67
C SER A 90 -51.17 -9.47 6.80
N LEU A 91 -51.88 -8.63 6.06
CA LEU A 91 -51.99 -7.21 6.37
C LEU A 91 -53.18 -7.01 7.32
N ASN A 92 -52.91 -6.47 8.50
CA ASN A 92 -53.96 -6.18 9.47
C ASN A 92 -54.72 -4.88 9.13
N ARG A 93 -55.76 -4.58 9.92
CA ARG A 93 -56.63 -3.41 9.67
C ARG A 93 -55.91 -2.06 9.81
N ASP A 94 -54.82 -2.03 10.55
CA ASP A 94 -53.97 -0.84 10.72
C ASP A 94 -52.93 -0.71 9.59
N GLY A 95 -52.94 -1.64 8.63
CA GLY A 95 -52.01 -1.67 7.51
C GLY A 95 -50.60 -2.16 7.90
N ASN A 96 -50.45 -2.86 9.02
CA ASN A 96 -49.20 -3.55 9.35
C ASN A 96 -49.17 -4.92 8.69
N LEU A 97 -48.00 -5.35 8.24
CA LEU A 97 -47.77 -6.76 7.95
C LEU A 97 -47.55 -7.46 9.29
N ASP A 98 -48.42 -8.41 9.63
CA ASP A 98 -48.44 -9.08 10.93
C ASP A 98 -48.40 -10.60 10.81
N ILE A 99 -47.81 -11.23 11.83
CA ILE A 99 -47.80 -12.67 12.00
C ILE A 99 -48.67 -12.99 13.21
N TYR A 100 -49.79 -13.69 12.96
CA TYR A 100 -50.79 -14.03 13.98
C TYR A 100 -50.76 -15.52 14.31
N ASP A 101 -50.75 -15.87 15.60
CA ASP A 101 -50.89 -17.25 16.09
C ASP A 101 -52.37 -17.51 16.40
N ASN A 102 -53.07 -18.23 15.50
CA ASN A 102 -54.50 -18.52 15.66
C ASN A 102 -54.81 -19.39 16.88
N THR A 103 -53.87 -20.23 17.33
CA THR A 103 -54.10 -21.11 18.49
C THR A 103 -54.07 -20.31 19.78
N ARG A 104 -53.12 -19.37 19.89
CA ARG A 104 -52.96 -18.51 21.07
C ARG A 104 -53.73 -17.19 20.97
N ASN A 105 -54.34 -16.92 19.83
CA ASN A 105 -55.11 -15.72 19.55
C ASN A 105 -54.30 -14.44 19.87
N ARG A 106 -53.06 -14.35 19.35
CA ARG A 106 -52.16 -13.21 19.59
C ARG A 106 -51.27 -12.91 18.39
N THR A 107 -50.92 -11.64 18.24
CA THR A 107 -49.87 -11.20 17.30
C THR A 107 -48.50 -11.57 17.85
N ILE A 108 -47.66 -12.16 17.00
CA ILE A 108 -46.32 -12.63 17.30
C ILE A 108 -45.27 -11.60 16.86
N TRP A 109 -45.50 -10.96 15.71
CA TRP A 109 -44.62 -9.96 15.12
C TRP A 109 -45.43 -9.05 14.20
N GLN A 110 -45.01 -7.79 14.05
CA GLN A 110 -45.58 -6.86 13.07
C GLN A 110 -44.56 -5.76 12.69
N THR A 111 -44.79 -5.08 11.57
CA THR A 111 -43.90 -4.02 11.04
C THR A 111 -43.91 -2.70 11.81
N ASN A 112 -44.95 -2.43 12.61
CA ASN A 112 -45.15 -1.16 13.35
C ASN A 112 -45.06 0.09 12.46
N VAL A 113 -45.77 0.09 11.33
CA VAL A 113 -45.83 1.23 10.42
C VAL A 113 -46.67 2.38 10.97
N SER A 114 -46.28 3.61 10.65
CA SER A 114 -47.01 4.84 11.04
C SER A 114 -48.10 5.26 10.05
N ALA A 115 -48.17 4.59 8.90
CA ALA A 115 -49.13 4.85 7.83
C ALA A 115 -49.73 3.54 7.34
N VAL A 116 -51.02 3.56 7.01
CA VAL A 116 -51.75 2.37 6.55
C VAL A 116 -51.18 1.90 5.22
N SER A 117 -50.66 0.68 5.16
CA SER A 117 -50.27 0.03 3.92
C SER A 117 -51.44 -0.73 3.28
N TYR A 118 -51.50 -0.72 1.96
CA TYR A 118 -52.55 -1.37 1.15
C TYR A 118 -52.03 -2.60 0.42
N SER A 119 -50.71 -2.78 0.36
CA SER A 119 -50.11 -3.96 -0.26
C SER A 119 -48.71 -4.21 0.30
N ALA A 120 -48.34 -5.49 0.37
CA ALA A 120 -46.98 -5.94 0.65
C ALA A 120 -46.47 -6.75 -0.55
N GLN A 121 -45.32 -6.38 -1.11
CA GLN A 121 -44.79 -7.00 -2.34
C GLN A 121 -43.38 -7.53 -2.12
N LEU A 122 -43.11 -8.74 -2.59
CA LEU A 122 -41.78 -9.35 -2.61
C LEU A 122 -41.12 -9.12 -3.97
N LEU A 123 -40.05 -8.33 -3.99
CA LEU A 123 -39.29 -8.06 -5.20
C LEU A 123 -38.29 -9.18 -5.55
N ASP A 124 -37.84 -9.19 -6.81
CA ASP A 124 -36.77 -10.09 -7.29
C ASP A 124 -35.40 -9.81 -6.69
N SER A 125 -35.22 -8.67 -6.01
CA SER A 125 -34.04 -8.41 -5.17
C SER A 125 -34.08 -9.14 -3.83
N GLY A 126 -35.24 -9.67 -3.43
CA GLY A 126 -35.50 -10.22 -2.10
C GLY A 126 -36.00 -9.18 -1.10
N ASN A 127 -36.17 -7.92 -1.52
CA ASN A 127 -36.74 -6.87 -0.68
C ASN A 127 -38.26 -7.03 -0.59
N LEU A 128 -38.78 -7.14 0.63
CA LEU A 128 -40.22 -7.15 0.93
C LEU A 128 -40.62 -5.74 1.34
N MET A 129 -41.52 -5.12 0.57
CA MET A 129 -41.89 -3.71 0.76
C MET A 129 -43.38 -3.55 0.99
N LEU A 130 -43.75 -2.60 1.86
CA LEU A 130 -45.13 -2.19 2.10
C LEU A 130 -45.39 -0.83 1.45
N PHE A 131 -46.53 -0.69 0.77
CA PHE A 131 -46.91 0.52 0.03
C PHE A 131 -48.19 1.17 0.55
N GLN A 132 -48.24 2.50 0.52
CA GLN A 132 -49.40 3.31 0.89
C GLN A 132 -50.50 3.38 -0.22
N GLY A 133 -50.44 2.55 -1.26
CA GLY A 133 -51.45 2.49 -2.32
C GLY A 133 -51.45 1.15 -3.06
N ASP A 134 -52.36 1.01 -4.02
CA ASP A 134 -52.49 -0.23 -4.80
C ASP A 134 -51.32 -0.40 -5.77
N SER A 135 -50.78 -1.62 -5.81
CA SER A 135 -49.86 -2.09 -6.85
C SER A 135 -48.59 -1.25 -7.05
N GLY A 136 -47.92 -0.84 -5.98
CA GLY A 136 -46.60 -0.18 -6.05
C GLY A 136 -46.61 1.28 -6.54
N SER A 137 -47.79 1.89 -6.67
CA SER A 137 -47.95 3.28 -7.10
C SER A 137 -47.87 4.32 -5.96
N GLY A 138 -47.91 3.87 -4.71
CA GLY A 138 -47.80 4.69 -3.50
C GLY A 138 -46.39 4.76 -2.91
N GLY A 139 -46.19 5.62 -1.91
CA GLY A 139 -44.92 5.69 -1.17
C GLY A 139 -44.62 4.40 -0.39
N VAL A 140 -43.34 4.04 -0.29
CA VAL A 140 -42.86 2.92 0.54
C VAL A 140 -42.90 3.33 2.01
N VAL A 141 -43.59 2.56 2.84
CA VAL A 141 -43.72 2.83 4.29
C VAL A 141 -42.85 1.92 5.15
N TRP A 142 -42.43 0.77 4.62
CA TRP A 142 -41.55 -0.19 5.29
C TRP A 142 -40.88 -1.09 4.27
N GLN A 143 -39.66 -1.56 4.55
CA GLN A 143 -38.95 -2.54 3.73
C GLN A 143 -38.08 -3.49 4.56
N SER A 144 -37.97 -4.76 4.16
CA SER A 144 -37.15 -5.76 4.87
C SER A 144 -35.65 -5.44 4.81
N PHE A 145 -35.19 -4.76 3.77
CA PHE A 145 -33.79 -4.34 3.62
C PHE A 145 -33.32 -3.36 4.71
N ASP A 146 -34.25 -2.69 5.38
CA ASP A 146 -33.96 -1.82 6.53
C ASP A 146 -33.83 -2.60 7.84
N HIS A 147 -34.21 -3.88 7.85
CA HIS A 147 -34.21 -4.77 9.01
C HIS A 147 -33.52 -6.12 8.69
N PRO A 148 -32.22 -6.12 8.33
CA PRO A 148 -31.48 -7.34 8.04
C PRO A 148 -31.42 -8.30 9.23
N THR A 149 -31.28 -9.61 8.96
CA THR A 149 -31.00 -10.62 9.98
C THR A 149 -29.51 -10.93 10.04
N ASN A 150 -29.05 -12.10 9.57
CA ASN A 150 -27.64 -12.47 9.52
C ASN A 150 -27.02 -12.24 8.13
N THR A 151 -27.82 -11.84 7.15
CA THR A 151 -27.48 -11.89 5.73
C THR A 151 -27.59 -10.52 5.06
N LEU A 152 -26.61 -10.21 4.20
CA LEU A 152 -26.58 -9.10 3.26
C LEU A 152 -26.73 -9.65 1.84
N LEU A 153 -27.78 -9.19 1.13
CA LEU A 153 -28.04 -9.48 -0.28
C LEU A 153 -27.47 -8.37 -1.19
N PRO A 154 -27.36 -8.63 -2.51
CA PRO A 154 -26.95 -7.59 -3.45
C PRO A 154 -27.87 -6.36 -3.36
N ASN A 155 -27.28 -5.17 -3.42
CA ASN A 155 -27.94 -3.86 -3.29
C ASN A 155 -28.50 -3.51 -1.90
N MET A 156 -28.43 -4.42 -0.91
CA MET A 156 -28.75 -4.05 0.47
C MET A 156 -27.73 -3.05 1.00
N LYS A 157 -28.20 -2.11 1.83
CA LYS A 157 -27.37 -1.14 2.52
C LYS A 157 -27.05 -1.66 3.92
N LEU A 158 -25.76 -1.84 4.23
CA LEU A 158 -25.29 -2.02 5.59
C LEU A 158 -24.69 -0.69 6.04
N GLY A 159 -25.15 -0.09 7.14
CA GLY A 159 -24.64 1.19 7.63
C GLY A 159 -25.68 2.02 8.37
N LEU A 160 -25.45 3.33 8.49
CA LEU A 160 -26.29 4.27 9.22
C LEU A 160 -26.96 5.27 8.27
N ASP A 161 -28.29 5.32 8.32
CA ASP A 161 -29.05 6.46 7.81
C ASP A 161 -29.01 7.58 8.85
N ARG A 162 -28.27 8.65 8.57
CA ARG A 162 -28.07 9.79 9.49
C ARG A 162 -29.33 10.63 9.64
N ARG A 163 -30.27 10.54 8.70
CA ARG A 163 -31.51 11.32 8.68
C ARG A 163 -32.57 10.72 9.61
N THR A 164 -32.61 9.39 9.69
CA THR A 164 -33.56 8.66 10.56
C THR A 164 -32.93 8.10 11.83
N GLY A 165 -31.60 7.98 11.88
CA GLY A 165 -30.88 7.29 12.95
C GLY A 165 -30.91 5.77 12.84
N LEU A 166 -31.42 5.21 11.72
CA LEU A 166 -31.54 3.77 11.53
C LEU A 166 -30.17 3.14 11.19
N GLU A 167 -29.68 2.31 12.10
CA GLU A 167 -28.51 1.44 11.88
C GLU A 167 -28.95 0.10 11.27
N ARG A 168 -28.42 -0.22 10.09
CA ARG A 168 -28.56 -1.51 9.40
C ARG A 168 -27.28 -2.32 9.61
N PHE A 169 -27.38 -3.38 10.41
CA PHE A 169 -26.24 -4.23 10.80
C PHE A 169 -26.63 -5.71 10.76
N LEU A 170 -25.67 -6.62 10.61
CA LEU A 170 -25.96 -8.06 10.59
C LEU A 170 -25.82 -8.64 11.99
N THR A 171 -26.67 -9.60 12.35
CA THR A 171 -26.56 -10.38 13.58
C THR A 171 -26.73 -11.86 13.29
N SER A 172 -25.75 -12.67 13.70
CA SER A 172 -25.70 -14.11 13.45
C SER A 172 -26.96 -14.81 13.96
N TRP A 173 -27.22 -16.00 13.44
CA TRP A 173 -28.12 -16.94 14.10
C TRP A 173 -27.44 -17.46 15.37
N LYS A 174 -28.26 -17.95 16.31
CA LYS A 174 -27.80 -18.53 17.57
C LYS A 174 -27.12 -19.87 17.35
N SER A 175 -27.62 -20.64 16.39
CA SER A 175 -26.96 -21.83 15.86
C SER A 175 -27.41 -22.09 14.42
N ARG A 176 -26.79 -23.05 13.74
CA ARG A 176 -27.17 -23.43 12.37
C ARG A 176 -28.67 -23.75 12.19
N ASP A 177 -29.31 -24.31 13.22
CA ASP A 177 -30.71 -24.71 13.21
C ASP A 177 -31.62 -23.82 14.09
N ASP A 178 -31.10 -22.69 14.58
CA ASP A 178 -31.86 -21.76 15.45
C ASP A 178 -31.66 -20.29 15.01
N PRO A 179 -32.65 -19.68 14.33
CA PRO A 179 -32.56 -18.32 13.80
C PRO A 179 -32.71 -17.22 14.85
N GLU A 180 -32.95 -17.57 16.11
CA GLU A 180 -32.89 -16.63 17.23
C GLU A 180 -31.60 -15.79 17.19
N THR A 181 -31.64 -14.61 17.80
CA THR A 181 -30.49 -13.70 17.86
C THR A 181 -29.28 -14.37 18.48
N GLY A 182 -28.19 -14.48 17.71
CA GLY A 182 -26.91 -15.02 18.15
C GLY A 182 -26.00 -13.98 18.80
N GLU A 183 -24.78 -14.41 19.15
CA GLU A 183 -23.82 -13.58 19.89
C GLU A 183 -22.99 -12.64 19.01
N TYR A 184 -22.95 -12.88 17.69
CA TYR A 184 -22.08 -12.14 16.78
C TYR A 184 -22.85 -11.09 15.97
N SER A 185 -22.30 -9.89 15.88
CA SER A 185 -22.88 -8.82 15.06
C SER A 185 -21.83 -8.05 14.27
N MET A 186 -22.09 -7.80 12.99
CA MET A 186 -21.26 -6.94 12.14
C MET A 186 -21.86 -5.54 12.14
N ARG A 187 -21.21 -4.60 12.82
CA ARG A 187 -21.71 -3.24 13.06
C ARG A 187 -20.78 -2.18 12.51
N PHE A 188 -21.36 -1.00 12.34
CA PHE A 188 -20.68 0.16 11.80
C PHE A 188 -20.37 1.15 12.93
N GLU A 189 -19.11 1.59 13.06
CA GLU A 189 -18.75 2.67 13.98
C GLU A 189 -18.63 4.01 13.24
N PRO A 190 -19.57 4.97 13.44
CA PRO A 190 -19.66 6.21 12.67
C PRO A 190 -18.71 7.33 13.16
N ASN A 191 -17.47 6.99 13.52
CA ASN A 191 -16.45 7.97 13.97
C ASN A 191 -15.96 8.85 12.80
N GLU A 192 -15.03 9.79 13.06
CA GLU A 192 -14.46 10.65 12.01
C GLU A 192 -13.91 9.83 10.83
N LEU A 193 -13.33 8.66 11.14
CA LEU A 193 -12.97 7.67 10.15
C LEU A 193 -13.72 6.35 10.42
N PRO A 194 -14.79 6.06 9.66
CA PRO A 194 -15.64 4.93 9.98
C PRO A 194 -15.01 3.56 9.73
N GLN A 195 -15.40 2.58 10.53
CA GLN A 195 -14.89 1.20 10.46
C GLN A 195 -16.00 0.18 10.69
N TRP A 196 -15.90 -0.97 10.01
CA TRP A 196 -16.76 -2.13 10.26
C TRP A 196 -16.10 -3.03 11.27
N ILE A 197 -16.83 -3.43 12.30
CA ILE A 197 -16.33 -4.31 13.35
C ILE A 197 -17.29 -5.48 13.52
N LEU A 198 -16.71 -6.68 13.53
CA LEU A 198 -17.38 -7.88 13.98
C LEU A 198 -17.24 -7.98 15.50
N PHE A 199 -18.36 -7.95 16.19
CA PHE A 199 -18.43 -8.10 17.63
C PHE A 199 -18.89 -9.48 18.04
N LYS A 200 -18.42 -9.96 19.19
CA LYS A 200 -19.03 -11.01 20.00
C LYS A 200 -19.51 -10.37 21.31
N GLY A 201 -20.82 -10.17 21.44
CA GLY A 201 -21.36 -9.30 22.50
C GLY A 201 -20.75 -7.89 22.38
N SER A 202 -19.98 -7.46 23.39
CA SER A 202 -19.24 -6.18 23.38
C SER A 202 -17.77 -6.30 22.94
N THR A 203 -17.28 -7.51 22.68
CA THR A 203 -15.86 -7.77 22.37
C THR A 203 -15.62 -7.64 20.87
N ARG A 204 -14.59 -6.88 20.46
CA ARG A 204 -14.16 -6.77 19.06
C ARG A 204 -13.41 -8.03 18.65
N VAL A 205 -13.83 -8.69 17.58
CA VAL A 205 -13.26 -9.97 17.10
C VAL A 205 -12.48 -9.78 15.81
N TRP A 206 -12.98 -8.90 14.93
CA TRP A 206 -12.39 -8.63 13.63
C TRP A 206 -12.83 -7.25 13.13
N ARG A 207 -12.04 -6.64 12.25
CA ARG A 207 -12.31 -5.31 11.70
C ARG A 207 -12.01 -5.24 10.20
N ILE A 208 -12.83 -4.47 9.47
CA ILE A 208 -12.46 -3.96 8.14
C ILE A 208 -11.74 -2.62 8.34
N PRO A 209 -10.48 -2.50 7.87
CA PRO A 209 -9.70 -1.28 8.05
C PRO A 209 -10.36 -0.05 7.41
N ALA A 210 -10.25 1.07 8.11
CA ALA A 210 -10.86 2.33 7.72
C ALA A 210 -10.17 2.99 6.50
N SER A 211 -8.95 2.57 6.16
CA SER A 211 -8.22 2.99 4.97
C SER A 211 -8.92 2.56 3.66
N ALA A 212 -9.77 1.54 3.71
CA ALA A 212 -10.63 1.16 2.58
C ALA A 212 -11.63 2.26 2.15
N TRP A 213 -11.94 3.22 3.03
CA TRP A 213 -12.84 4.34 2.74
C TRP A 213 -12.13 5.54 2.11
N LEU A 214 -10.82 5.61 2.28
CA LEU A 214 -10.02 6.77 1.91
C LEU A 214 -9.43 6.63 0.50
N LYS A 215 -9.19 5.40 0.06
CA LYS A 215 -8.59 5.11 -1.24
C LYS A 215 -9.63 5.07 -2.39
N PRO A 216 -9.22 5.35 -3.63
CA PRO A 216 -10.08 5.18 -4.81
C PRO A 216 -10.67 3.77 -4.92
N PRO A 217 -11.88 3.60 -5.50
CA PRO A 217 -12.64 2.33 -5.50
C PRO A 217 -11.88 1.11 -6.03
N LYS A 218 -10.87 1.29 -6.90
CA LYS A 218 -10.05 0.18 -7.41
C LYS A 218 -9.07 -0.38 -6.36
N ILE A 219 -8.56 0.46 -5.45
CA ILE A 219 -7.59 0.06 -4.42
C ILE A 219 -8.32 -0.38 -3.14
N ALA A 220 -9.44 0.28 -2.80
CA ALA A 220 -10.36 -0.18 -1.75
C ALA A 220 -10.81 -1.64 -1.94
N LYS A 221 -11.00 -2.08 -3.19
CA LYS A 221 -11.31 -3.49 -3.54
C LYS A 221 -10.22 -4.48 -3.14
N ALA A 222 -8.94 -4.10 -3.25
CA ALA A 222 -7.82 -4.94 -2.86
C ALA A 222 -7.71 -5.06 -1.33
N GLU A 223 -8.07 -3.98 -0.61
CA GLU A 223 -7.92 -3.86 0.84
C GLU A 223 -9.05 -4.54 1.63
N ILE A 224 -10.30 -4.49 1.14
CA ILE A 224 -11.43 -5.26 1.70
C ILE A 224 -11.28 -6.76 1.37
N MET A 225 -10.19 -7.17 0.69
CA MET A 225 -10.01 -8.53 0.15
C MET A 225 -11.24 -9.00 -0.63
N THR A 226 -11.92 -8.07 -1.32
CA THR A 226 -13.09 -8.44 -2.12
C THR A 226 -12.64 -9.31 -3.28
N SER A 227 -13.17 -10.53 -3.32
CA SER A 227 -13.12 -11.40 -4.50
C SER A 227 -13.50 -10.60 -5.76
N SER A 228 -12.88 -10.89 -6.90
CA SER A 228 -13.20 -10.30 -8.20
C SER A 228 -14.70 -10.42 -8.58
N PHE A 229 -15.46 -11.24 -7.87
CA PHE A 229 -16.91 -11.37 -7.97
C PHE A 229 -17.71 -10.11 -7.58
N PHE A 230 -17.21 -9.27 -6.67
CA PHE A 230 -17.89 -8.02 -6.29
C PHE A 230 -17.50 -6.88 -7.24
N TYR A 231 -18.09 -6.89 -8.43
CA TYR A 231 -17.80 -5.90 -9.48
C TYR A 231 -18.13 -4.46 -9.03
N GLY A 232 -19.11 -4.26 -8.14
CA GLY A 232 -19.54 -2.93 -7.67
C GLY A 232 -19.77 -2.83 -6.17
N THR A 233 -18.80 -3.22 -5.32
CA THR A 233 -18.80 -2.75 -3.92
C THR A 233 -18.82 -1.23 -3.90
N GLN A 234 -19.82 -0.67 -3.24
CA GLN A 234 -20.00 0.77 -3.07
C GLN A 234 -19.85 1.12 -1.61
N VAL A 235 -19.20 2.25 -1.39
CA VAL A 235 -18.90 2.80 -0.09
C VAL A 235 -19.33 4.25 -0.16
N ILE A 236 -20.42 4.60 0.52
CA ILE A 236 -21.00 5.94 0.53
C ILE A 236 -20.84 6.52 1.92
N ASN A 237 -20.33 7.74 2.01
CA ASN A 237 -20.29 8.53 3.25
C ASN A 237 -20.61 9.98 2.91
N ASN A 238 -21.85 10.40 3.16
CA ASN A 238 -22.30 11.77 2.94
C ASN A 238 -23.09 12.27 4.16
N ARG A 239 -23.73 13.43 4.01
CA ARG A 239 -24.49 14.08 5.10
C ARG A 239 -25.75 13.31 5.50
N ASP A 240 -26.32 12.54 4.58
CA ASP A 240 -27.60 11.85 4.77
C ASP A 240 -27.41 10.41 5.23
N GLU A 241 -26.42 9.71 4.70
CA GLU A 241 -26.18 8.31 5.01
C GLU A 241 -24.71 7.91 4.87
N VAL A 242 -24.35 6.87 5.60
CA VAL A 242 -23.07 6.19 5.47
C VAL A 242 -23.29 4.69 5.42
N TYR A 243 -22.94 4.05 4.31
CA TYR A 243 -23.22 2.65 4.10
C TYR A 243 -22.26 1.97 3.12
N THR A 244 -22.22 0.64 3.21
CA THR A 244 -21.60 -0.25 2.23
C THR A 244 -22.68 -1.11 1.58
N SER A 245 -22.58 -1.29 0.28
CA SER A 245 -23.40 -2.24 -0.48
C SER A 245 -22.54 -2.95 -1.52
N TYR A 246 -23.04 -4.05 -2.07
CA TYR A 246 -22.37 -4.75 -3.16
C TYR A 246 -23.32 -5.08 -4.28
N THR A 247 -22.77 -5.18 -5.49
CA THR A 247 -23.48 -5.66 -6.68
C THR A 247 -22.75 -6.86 -7.28
N LEU A 248 -23.50 -7.65 -8.04
CA LEU A 248 -22.97 -8.79 -8.80
C LEU A 248 -22.72 -8.36 -10.24
N GLY A 249 -21.63 -8.84 -10.84
CA GLY A 249 -21.34 -8.58 -12.26
C GLY A 249 -22.35 -9.22 -13.21
N ASP A 250 -22.94 -10.35 -12.80
CA ASP A 250 -24.02 -11.04 -13.50
C ASP A 250 -25.19 -11.25 -12.53
N ALA A 251 -26.36 -10.71 -12.86
CA ALA A 251 -27.58 -10.79 -12.04
C ALA A 251 -28.18 -12.22 -11.99
N SER A 252 -27.73 -13.14 -12.84
CA SER A 252 -28.10 -14.55 -12.79
C SER A 252 -27.38 -15.32 -11.68
N ASN A 253 -26.23 -14.81 -11.21
CA ASN A 253 -25.51 -15.40 -10.10
C ASN A 253 -26.31 -15.26 -8.79
N ARG A 254 -26.19 -16.26 -7.91
CA ARG A 254 -26.77 -16.23 -6.57
C ARG A 254 -25.63 -16.25 -5.57
N SER A 255 -25.41 -15.12 -4.91
CA SER A 255 -24.36 -14.96 -3.91
C SER A 255 -24.88 -14.17 -2.72
N THR A 256 -24.42 -14.55 -1.54
CA THR A 256 -24.85 -13.93 -0.29
C THR A 256 -23.68 -13.80 0.66
N VAL A 257 -23.65 -12.68 1.38
CA VAL A 257 -22.73 -12.44 2.49
C VAL A 257 -23.50 -12.63 3.79
N PHE A 258 -22.99 -13.40 4.74
CA PHE A 258 -23.66 -13.58 6.02
C PHE A 258 -22.66 -13.75 7.17
N VAL A 259 -23.11 -13.44 8.38
CA VAL A 259 -22.39 -13.77 9.63
C VAL A 259 -22.93 -15.09 10.16
N ASP A 260 -22.06 -16.08 10.31
CA ASP A 260 -22.42 -17.38 10.85
C ASP A 260 -22.40 -17.42 12.39
N GLU A 261 -22.91 -18.50 12.97
CA GLU A 261 -22.97 -18.73 14.42
C GLU A 261 -21.60 -18.87 15.09
N LEU A 262 -20.54 -19.10 14.30
CA LEU A 262 -19.18 -19.25 14.78
C LEU A 262 -18.41 -17.92 14.78
N GLY A 263 -19.03 -16.82 14.32
CA GLY A 263 -18.40 -15.51 14.27
C GLY A 263 -17.51 -15.33 13.05
N SER A 264 -17.91 -15.89 11.92
CA SER A 264 -17.24 -15.69 10.63
C SER A 264 -18.15 -14.96 9.65
N LEU A 265 -17.63 -13.94 8.97
CA LEU A 265 -18.30 -13.33 7.83
C LEU A 265 -17.94 -14.12 6.58
N LYS A 266 -18.94 -14.74 5.95
CA LYS A 266 -18.75 -15.63 4.80
C LYS A 266 -19.43 -15.08 3.56
N LEU A 267 -18.78 -15.26 2.42
CA LEU A 267 -19.38 -15.13 1.10
C LEU A 267 -19.51 -16.51 0.49
N VAL A 268 -20.75 -16.87 0.14
CA VAL A 268 -21.05 -18.09 -0.59
C VAL A 268 -21.72 -17.76 -1.91
N THR A 269 -21.42 -18.55 -2.94
CA THR A 269 -22.04 -18.46 -4.27
C THR A 269 -22.54 -19.83 -4.70
N TRP A 270 -23.69 -19.84 -5.36
CA TRP A 270 -24.31 -21.05 -5.88
C TRP A 270 -23.75 -21.41 -7.26
N VAL A 271 -23.15 -22.59 -7.36
CA VAL A 271 -22.66 -23.18 -8.63
C VAL A 271 -23.13 -24.63 -8.79
N GLY A 272 -24.38 -24.90 -8.40
CA GLY A 272 -24.95 -26.26 -8.24
C GLY A 272 -24.81 -26.82 -6.82
N ARG A 273 -23.97 -26.17 -6.00
CA ARG A 273 -23.90 -26.26 -4.54
C ARG A 273 -23.43 -24.91 -4.01
N TRP A 274 -23.62 -24.64 -2.72
CA TRP A 274 -22.98 -23.48 -2.09
C TRP A 274 -21.48 -23.69 -1.99
N VAL A 275 -20.72 -22.77 -2.59
CA VAL A 275 -19.27 -22.73 -2.52
C VAL A 275 -18.85 -21.49 -1.75
N GLU A 276 -18.07 -21.67 -0.69
CA GLU A 276 -17.44 -20.58 0.05
C GLU A 276 -16.32 -19.98 -0.79
N PHE A 277 -16.46 -18.72 -1.15
CA PHE A 277 -15.44 -17.96 -1.89
C PHE A 277 -14.52 -17.19 -0.94
N PHE A 278 -15.05 -16.76 0.20
CA PHE A 278 -14.35 -15.94 1.17
C PHE A 278 -14.92 -16.14 2.56
N SER A 279 -14.05 -16.14 3.56
CA SER A 279 -14.39 -16.17 4.98
C SER A 279 -13.37 -15.35 5.75
N VAL A 280 -13.84 -14.57 6.72
CA VAL A 280 -13.01 -13.87 7.71
C VAL A 280 -13.52 -14.11 9.12
N PRO A 281 -12.62 -14.21 10.11
CA PRO A 281 -11.15 -14.07 10.04
C PRO A 281 -10.46 -15.27 9.33
N ARG A 282 -9.41 -15.03 8.50
CA ARG A 282 -8.78 -16.07 7.65
C ARG A 282 -7.36 -16.48 8.07
N ASP A 283 -6.60 -15.56 8.64
CA ASP A 283 -5.18 -15.75 8.97
C ASP A 283 -4.91 -15.42 10.44
N GLN A 284 -3.72 -15.77 10.92
CA GLN A 284 -3.33 -15.60 12.31
C GLN A 284 -3.31 -14.13 12.75
N CYS A 285 -3.11 -13.20 11.81
CA CYS A 285 -3.15 -11.75 12.04
C CYS A 285 -4.54 -11.14 11.88
N ALA A 286 -5.56 -11.92 11.54
CA ALA A 286 -6.89 -11.39 11.27
C ALA A 286 -7.66 -11.08 12.56
N ALA A 287 -7.41 -11.83 13.64
CA ALA A 287 -8.07 -11.57 14.92
C ALA A 287 -7.72 -10.15 15.44
N TYR A 288 -8.75 -9.41 15.84
CA TYR A 288 -8.61 -8.05 16.34
C TYR A 288 -7.62 -8.01 17.51
N GLY A 289 -6.61 -7.14 17.42
CA GLY A 289 -5.65 -6.94 18.50
C GLY A 289 -4.74 -8.15 18.78
N ARG A 290 -4.50 -9.03 17.80
CA ARG A 290 -3.64 -10.23 17.92
C ARG A 290 -2.31 -9.98 18.65
N CYS A 291 -1.68 -8.82 18.43
CA CYS A 291 -0.38 -8.46 18.98
C CYS A 291 -0.43 -7.46 20.13
N GLY A 292 -1.62 -7.24 20.71
CA GLY A 292 -1.82 -6.31 21.82
C GLY A 292 -1.59 -4.84 21.43
N ALA A 293 -1.52 -3.98 22.46
CA ALA A 293 -1.25 -2.55 22.28
C ALA A 293 0.19 -2.31 21.84
N TYR A 294 0.37 -1.39 20.90
CA TYR A 294 1.68 -1.01 20.35
C TYR A 294 2.48 -2.15 19.70
N GLY A 295 1.83 -3.29 19.46
CA GLY A 295 2.35 -4.39 18.65
C GLY A 295 1.73 -4.38 17.25
N TYR A 296 2.48 -4.86 16.27
CA TYR A 296 1.96 -5.10 14.92
C TYR A 296 2.21 -6.54 14.48
N CYS A 297 1.27 -7.07 13.69
CA CYS A 297 1.34 -8.43 13.18
C CYS A 297 1.98 -8.45 11.78
N ASP A 298 3.05 -9.24 11.59
CA ASP A 298 3.74 -9.44 10.32
C ASP A 298 3.76 -10.94 9.97
N PHE A 299 2.82 -11.35 9.10
CA PHE A 299 2.73 -12.74 8.68
C PHE A 299 3.87 -13.11 7.71
N LYS A 300 4.96 -13.68 8.25
CA LYS A 300 6.10 -14.19 7.48
C LYS A 300 6.00 -15.71 7.27
N ASN A 301 5.12 -16.14 6.37
CA ASN A 301 4.95 -17.55 5.95
C ASN A 301 4.86 -18.59 7.11
N GLY A 302 4.49 -18.17 8.32
CA GLY A 302 4.20 -19.03 9.47
C GLY A 302 5.38 -19.67 10.20
N GLN A 303 6.63 -19.27 9.96
CA GLN A 303 7.80 -19.87 10.64
C GLN A 303 8.20 -19.14 11.94
N ASP A 304 8.04 -17.81 11.97
CA ASP A 304 8.39 -16.97 13.11
C ASP A 304 7.14 -16.55 13.91
N PHE A 305 7.33 -16.11 15.16
CA PHE A 305 6.28 -15.44 15.92
C PHE A 305 5.85 -14.18 15.17
N GLU A 306 4.55 -14.07 14.89
CA GLU A 306 3.99 -13.07 14.00
C GLU A 306 3.95 -11.66 14.59
N CYS A 307 4.07 -11.54 15.91
CA CYS A 307 3.97 -10.26 16.60
C CYS A 307 5.34 -9.60 16.81
N THR A 308 5.40 -8.30 16.53
CA THR A 308 6.57 -7.46 16.73
C THR A 308 6.13 -6.13 17.34
N CYS A 309 6.88 -5.56 18.28
CA CYS A 309 6.58 -4.24 18.80
C CYS A 309 6.84 -3.14 17.77
N LEU A 310 6.03 -2.07 17.82
CA LEU A 310 6.28 -0.88 17.01
C LEU A 310 7.63 -0.23 17.40
N PRO A 311 8.25 0.56 16.49
CA PRO A 311 9.49 1.27 16.80
C PRO A 311 9.40 2.10 18.08
N GLY A 312 10.44 2.07 18.93
CA GLY A 312 10.44 2.72 20.25
C GLY A 312 9.74 1.94 21.37
N TYR A 313 9.17 0.76 21.08
CA TYR A 313 8.49 -0.10 22.06
C TYR A 313 9.18 -1.47 22.19
N GLU A 314 8.97 -2.11 23.34
CA GLU A 314 9.44 -3.45 23.68
C GLU A 314 8.35 -4.28 24.37
N PRO A 315 8.45 -5.62 24.38
CA PRO A 315 7.44 -6.47 25.00
C PRO A 315 7.21 -6.12 26.46
N ARG A 316 5.95 -6.10 26.91
CA ARG A 316 5.63 -5.85 28.31
C ARG A 316 6.18 -6.94 29.25
N SER A 317 6.17 -8.19 28.81
CA SER A 317 6.81 -9.32 29.47
C SER A 317 7.58 -10.10 28.41
N GLU A 318 8.89 -10.25 28.62
CA GLU A 318 9.72 -11.08 27.74
C GLU A 318 9.35 -12.56 27.84
N GLU A 319 8.93 -13.03 29.02
CA GLU A 319 8.52 -14.42 29.23
C GLU A 319 7.26 -14.77 28.43
N GLU A 320 6.23 -13.93 28.49
CA GLU A 320 5.01 -14.10 27.69
C GLU A 320 5.33 -14.06 26.18
N TRP A 321 6.14 -13.09 25.77
CA TRP A 321 6.55 -12.93 24.37
C TRP A 321 7.34 -14.14 23.84
N TYR A 322 8.23 -14.72 24.66
CA TYR A 322 8.95 -15.96 24.34
C TYR A 322 8.00 -17.15 24.19
N MET A 323 6.94 -17.18 25.00
CA MET A 323 5.87 -18.18 24.92
C MET A 323 4.86 -17.90 23.79
N ARG A 324 5.14 -16.91 22.92
CA ARG A 324 4.27 -16.47 21.81
C ARG A 324 2.93 -15.91 22.28
N ASP A 325 2.89 -15.33 23.46
CA ASP A 325 1.76 -14.59 24.00
C ASP A 325 2.05 -13.08 23.92
N ALA A 326 1.36 -12.38 23.02
CA ALA A 326 1.45 -10.93 22.85
C ALA A 326 0.24 -10.20 23.47
N SER A 327 -0.59 -10.87 24.27
CA SER A 327 -1.81 -10.28 24.84
C SER A 327 -1.51 -9.09 25.77
N GLY A 328 -0.36 -9.11 26.46
CA GLY A 328 0.14 -8.01 27.27
C GLY A 328 0.58 -6.77 26.47
N GLY A 329 0.77 -6.90 25.16
CA GLY A 329 1.24 -5.85 24.26
C GLY A 329 2.67 -5.40 24.53
N CYS A 330 2.98 -4.19 24.09
CA CYS A 330 4.29 -3.57 24.21
C CYS A 330 4.22 -2.31 25.08
N ILE A 331 5.35 -1.95 25.69
CA ILE A 331 5.57 -0.73 26.47
C ILE A 331 6.70 0.08 25.84
N LYS A 332 6.84 1.34 26.21
CA LYS A 332 7.93 2.18 25.69
C LYS A 332 9.27 1.70 26.26
N LYS A 333 10.32 1.67 25.43
CA LYS A 333 11.69 1.31 25.88
C LYS A 333 12.26 2.29 26.90
N SER A 334 11.88 3.56 26.82
CA SER A 334 12.33 4.61 27.75
C SER A 334 11.13 5.36 28.31
N GLU A 335 10.83 5.18 29.59
CA GLU A 335 9.80 5.97 30.29
C GLU A 335 10.29 7.36 30.70
N GLU A 336 11.61 7.56 30.79
CA GLU A 336 12.23 8.80 31.27
C GLU A 336 12.25 9.91 30.21
N LEU A 337 12.19 9.54 28.93
CA LEU A 337 12.23 10.48 27.81
C LEU A 337 10.84 10.96 27.43
N SER A 338 10.57 12.24 27.68
CA SER A 338 9.37 12.90 27.19
C SER A 338 9.43 13.04 25.67
N MET A 339 8.46 12.47 24.95
CA MET A 339 8.26 12.63 23.50
C MET A 339 7.66 13.99 23.14
N CYS A 340 7.97 15.05 23.87
CA CYS A 340 7.37 16.37 23.73
C CYS A 340 8.47 17.44 23.87
N GLY A 341 8.90 18.00 22.74
CA GLY A 341 9.87 19.08 22.67
C GLY A 341 11.32 18.69 22.95
N ASN A 342 11.66 17.40 22.92
CA ASN A 342 13.01 16.87 23.19
C ASN A 342 13.61 16.18 21.94
N GLY A 343 13.35 16.77 20.76
CA GLY A 343 13.80 16.28 19.46
C GLY A 343 13.32 14.86 19.13
N GLU A 344 12.10 14.56 19.57
CA GLU A 344 11.33 13.40 19.11
C GLU A 344 11.05 13.48 17.60
N GLY A 345 10.68 12.34 17.03
CA GLY A 345 10.37 12.25 15.62
C GLY A 345 9.55 11.01 15.32
N PHE A 346 9.62 10.52 14.09
CA PHE A 346 8.79 9.40 13.66
C PHE A 346 9.58 8.37 12.88
N VAL A 347 9.25 7.10 13.11
CA VAL A 347 9.75 5.97 12.33
C VAL A 347 8.61 5.41 11.49
N LYS A 348 8.89 5.18 10.20
CA LYS A 348 7.91 4.68 9.23
C LYS A 348 7.76 3.16 9.32
N VAL A 349 6.52 2.71 9.54
CA VAL A 349 6.07 1.33 9.40
C VAL A 349 5.34 1.21 8.06
N ALA A 350 6.04 0.67 7.07
CA ALA A 350 5.58 0.67 5.68
C ALA A 350 4.53 -0.41 5.37
N ASN A 351 3.57 -0.06 4.51
CA ASN A 351 2.48 -0.95 4.05
C ASN A 351 1.67 -1.57 5.21
N ALA A 352 1.27 -0.72 6.16
CA ALA A 352 0.51 -1.11 7.33
C ALA A 352 -1.00 -0.99 7.09
N GLN A 353 -1.76 -1.95 7.61
CA GLN A 353 -3.11 -1.71 8.07
C GLN A 353 -3.01 -0.72 9.24
N ILE A 354 -3.59 0.46 9.03
CA ILE A 354 -3.55 1.52 10.04
C ILE A 354 -4.25 1.06 11.34
N PRO A 355 -3.87 1.60 12.50
CA PRO A 355 -4.47 1.20 13.78
C PRO A 355 -5.98 1.45 13.82
N ASP A 356 -6.62 0.95 14.88
CA ASP A 356 -8.01 1.24 15.20
C ASP A 356 -8.33 2.74 15.13
N THR A 357 -9.42 3.11 14.47
CA THR A 357 -9.80 4.52 14.22
C THR A 357 -10.92 5.04 15.11
N SER A 358 -11.23 4.33 16.19
CA SER A 358 -12.26 4.75 17.14
C SER A 358 -11.94 6.05 17.87
N LYS A 359 -10.64 6.40 17.97
CA LYS A 359 -10.13 7.59 18.66
C LYS A 359 -9.08 8.32 17.82
N THR A 360 -9.42 8.56 16.56
CA THR A 360 -8.58 9.32 15.62
C THR A 360 -9.17 10.66 15.26
N ARG A 361 -8.32 11.57 14.80
CA ARG A 361 -8.73 12.82 14.15
C ARG A 361 -8.33 12.80 12.68
N LEU A 362 -9.29 13.15 11.82
CA LEU A 362 -9.12 13.27 10.37
C LEU A 362 -8.97 14.75 9.99
N LEU A 363 -7.84 15.07 9.37
CA LEU A 363 -7.50 16.41 8.90
C LEU A 363 -7.36 16.38 7.38
N MET A 364 -8.18 17.15 6.68
CA MET A 364 -8.23 17.11 5.22
C MET A 364 -7.25 18.10 4.59
N SER A 365 -6.68 17.72 3.45
CA SER A 365 -5.84 18.59 2.61
C SER A 365 -4.57 19.09 3.32
N LEU A 366 -3.87 18.19 4.00
CA LEU A 366 -2.52 18.43 4.54
C LEU A 366 -1.50 17.70 3.67
N SER A 367 -0.33 18.32 3.48
CA SER A 367 0.87 17.63 3.02
C SER A 367 1.40 16.69 4.10
N VAL A 368 2.27 15.75 3.71
CA VAL A 368 2.93 14.84 4.67
C VAL A 368 3.68 15.61 5.76
N HIS A 369 4.32 16.73 5.40
CA HIS A 369 5.05 17.58 6.34
C HIS A 369 4.12 18.31 7.31
N GLU A 370 3.02 18.89 6.82
CA GLU A 370 2.04 19.54 7.70
C GLU A 370 1.37 18.53 8.65
N CYS A 371 1.12 17.30 8.19
CA CYS A 371 0.58 16.23 9.04
C CYS A 371 1.55 15.84 10.16
N LYS A 372 2.85 15.74 9.83
CA LYS A 372 3.93 15.53 10.81
C LYS A 372 3.97 16.66 11.83
N ASP A 373 3.98 17.91 11.39
CA ASP A 373 4.07 19.07 12.26
C ASP A 373 2.86 19.20 13.19
N GLU A 374 1.66 18.91 12.70
CA GLU A 374 0.45 18.90 13.52
C GLU A 374 0.50 17.83 14.62
N CYS A 375 1.02 16.64 14.31
CA CYS A 375 1.23 15.61 15.31
C CYS A 375 2.33 16.00 16.33
N LEU A 376 3.42 16.63 15.90
CA LEU A 376 4.49 17.10 16.81
C LEU A 376 3.99 18.16 17.80
N ARG A 377 3.16 19.11 17.32
CA ARG A 377 2.58 20.19 18.15
C ARG A 377 1.74 19.67 19.30
N ASN A 378 1.12 18.50 19.15
CA ASN A 378 0.33 17.88 20.19
C ASN A 378 1.12 16.74 20.85
N CYS A 379 1.55 16.95 22.08
CA CYS A 379 2.38 15.98 22.81
C CYS A 379 1.67 14.66 23.15
N SER A 380 0.35 14.59 23.03
CA SER A 380 -0.41 13.35 23.16
C SER A 380 -0.51 12.57 21.85
N CYS A 381 -0.07 13.13 20.71
CA CYS A 381 -0.09 12.42 19.44
C CYS A 381 0.97 11.31 19.43
N LEU A 382 0.56 10.08 19.11
CA LEU A 382 1.39 8.88 19.13
C LEU A 382 1.81 8.40 17.74
N ALA A 383 1.01 8.69 16.72
CA ALA A 383 1.31 8.34 15.33
C ALA A 383 0.48 9.20 14.37
N TYR A 384 0.94 9.26 13.12
CA TYR A 384 0.15 9.78 12.01
C TYR A 384 0.26 8.90 10.76
N ALA A 385 -0.70 9.05 9.86
CA ALA A 385 -0.66 8.47 8.52
C ALA A 385 -1.17 9.50 7.52
N SER A 386 -0.66 9.45 6.30
CA SER A 386 -1.04 10.36 5.22
C SER A 386 -1.23 9.56 3.94
N GLU A 387 -2.24 9.92 3.16
CA GLU A 387 -2.47 9.35 1.82
C GLU A 387 -1.64 10.02 0.73
N ALA A 388 -1.00 11.15 1.03
CA ALA A 388 -0.21 11.90 0.08
C ALA A 388 1.10 11.16 -0.25
N GLU A 389 1.33 10.90 -1.54
CA GLU A 389 2.63 10.54 -2.09
C GLU A 389 3.20 11.76 -2.85
N GLY A 390 4.51 11.99 -2.78
CA GLY A 390 5.18 12.92 -3.70
C GLY A 390 4.76 14.40 -3.68
N GLY A 391 4.51 15.00 -2.51
CA GLY A 391 4.25 16.45 -2.39
C GLY A 391 2.80 16.88 -2.60
N GLU A 392 1.89 15.94 -2.81
CA GLU A 392 0.44 16.19 -2.88
C GLU A 392 -0.15 16.50 -1.49
N ARG A 393 -1.32 17.13 -1.44
CA ARG A 393 -2.09 17.36 -0.21
C ARG A 393 -3.19 16.32 -0.13
N ALA A 394 -3.27 15.57 0.96
CA ALA A 394 -4.25 14.51 1.14
C ALA A 394 -4.82 14.50 2.56
N ASN A 395 -5.60 13.47 2.90
CA ASN A 395 -6.09 13.31 4.26
C ASN A 395 -4.95 12.85 5.19
N CYS A 396 -4.88 13.49 6.34
CA CYS A 396 -3.99 13.21 7.45
C CYS A 396 -4.79 12.60 8.60
N ILE A 397 -4.33 11.48 9.13
CA ILE A 397 -4.96 10.77 10.25
C ILE A 397 -3.98 10.81 11.41
N THR A 398 -4.46 11.17 12.60
CA THR A 398 -3.65 11.25 13.81
C THR A 398 -4.26 10.42 14.95
N TRP A 399 -3.41 9.76 15.73
CA TRP A 399 -3.79 8.90 16.86
C TRP A 399 -3.31 9.49 18.19
N TYR A 400 -4.18 9.43 19.20
CA TYR A 400 -3.93 9.98 20.55
C TYR A 400 -4.10 8.97 21.69
N GLU A 401 -4.59 7.77 21.37
CA GLU A 401 -4.73 6.65 22.31
C GLU A 401 -3.90 5.45 21.84
N ASN A 402 -3.90 4.38 22.63
CA ASN A 402 -3.15 3.15 22.35
C ASN A 402 -3.32 2.71 20.89
N LEU A 403 -2.19 2.46 20.22
CA LEU A 403 -2.19 1.97 18.85
C LEU A 403 -2.56 0.48 18.88
N MET A 404 -3.77 0.16 18.45
CA MET A 404 -4.32 -1.21 18.46
C MET A 404 -4.53 -1.73 17.04
N ASP A 405 -4.48 -3.06 16.89
CA ASP A 405 -4.89 -3.76 15.66
C ASP A 405 -4.08 -3.36 14.40
N VAL A 406 -2.77 -3.16 14.59
CA VAL A 406 -1.83 -2.87 13.51
C VAL A 406 -1.36 -4.17 12.86
N ARG A 407 -1.33 -4.21 11.53
CA ARG A 407 -0.87 -5.35 10.76
C ARG A 407 -0.06 -4.88 9.56
N ARG A 408 0.95 -5.66 9.16
CA ARG A 408 1.62 -5.48 7.88
C ARG A 408 0.92 -6.27 6.78
N TYR A 409 0.58 -5.63 5.68
CA TYR A 409 0.00 -6.35 4.54
C TYR A 409 1.05 -7.26 3.89
N MET A 410 0.59 -8.42 3.39
CA MET A 410 1.46 -9.38 2.71
C MET A 410 2.14 -8.72 1.50
N ARG A 411 3.42 -9.03 1.29
CA ARG A 411 4.24 -8.47 0.17
C ARG A 411 3.64 -8.66 -1.22
N ARG A 412 2.74 -9.65 -1.40
CA ARG A 412 2.03 -9.90 -2.66
C ARG A 412 0.96 -8.84 -2.98
N PHE A 413 0.55 -8.03 -2.00
CA PHE A 413 -0.35 -6.88 -2.14
C PHE A 413 0.40 -5.58 -1.76
N PRO A 414 1.39 -5.14 -2.55
CA PRO A 414 2.29 -4.03 -2.19
C PRO A 414 1.58 -2.68 -2.02
N ASN A 415 0.37 -2.52 -2.57
CA ASN A 415 -0.39 -1.26 -2.53
C ASN A 415 -1.61 -1.32 -1.57
N GLY A 416 -1.67 -2.35 -0.71
CA GLY A 416 -2.82 -2.61 0.15
C GLY A 416 -2.93 -1.69 1.37
N GLY A 417 -1.81 -1.34 2.00
CA GLY A 417 -1.76 -0.54 3.23
C GLY A 417 -1.42 0.94 3.05
N LEU A 418 -1.28 1.65 4.17
CA LEU A 418 -0.74 3.01 4.25
C LEU A 418 0.53 3.01 5.08
N ASP A 419 1.36 4.02 4.91
CA ASP A 419 2.55 4.20 5.75
C ASP A 419 2.16 4.84 7.09
N LEU A 420 2.34 4.07 8.17
CA LEU A 420 2.13 4.54 9.52
C LEU A 420 3.44 5.13 10.08
N HIS A 421 3.41 6.37 10.54
CA HIS A 421 4.55 7.06 11.14
C HIS A 421 4.37 7.08 12.65
N VAL A 422 5.13 6.24 13.36
CA VAL A 422 5.03 6.08 14.83
C VAL A 422 5.98 7.05 15.52
N ARG A 423 5.49 7.81 16.50
CA ARG A 423 6.29 8.76 17.28
C ARG A 423 7.24 8.02 18.19
N VAL A 424 8.52 8.41 18.17
CA VAL A 424 9.58 7.83 19.00
C VAL A 424 10.43 8.93 19.63
N ASP A 425 11.11 8.59 20.72
CA ASP A 425 12.07 9.48 21.35
C ASP A 425 13.34 9.68 20.49
N ALA A 426 14.15 10.64 20.91
CA ALA A 426 15.39 11.01 20.24
C ALA A 426 16.44 9.90 20.18
N VAL A 427 16.49 9.03 21.20
CA VAL A 427 17.49 7.95 21.29
C VAL A 427 17.19 6.88 20.26
N GLU A 428 15.91 6.53 20.07
CA GLU A 428 15.48 5.58 19.03
C GLU A 428 15.77 6.11 17.61
N LEU A 429 15.86 7.43 17.42
CA LEU A 429 16.30 8.05 16.16
C LEU A 429 17.82 8.05 15.97
N GLY A 430 18.60 7.61 16.98
CA GLY A 430 20.05 7.61 16.96
C GLY A 430 20.70 8.94 17.36
N ASN A 431 19.96 9.85 17.99
CA ASN A 431 20.53 11.11 18.48
C ASN A 431 21.24 10.94 19.84
N LEU A 432 22.43 11.51 19.98
CA LEU A 432 23.14 11.60 21.25
C LEU A 432 22.44 12.60 22.18
N VAL A 433 21.99 12.13 23.34
CA VAL A 433 21.28 12.91 24.37
C VAL A 433 22.14 12.97 25.64
N LEU A 434 22.46 14.18 26.11
CA LEU A 434 23.15 14.42 27.38
C LEU A 434 22.13 14.74 28.48
N PHE A 435 22.12 13.92 29.52
CA PHE A 435 21.29 14.10 30.71
C PHE A 435 22.04 14.87 31.81
N ARG A 436 21.31 15.67 32.59
CA ARG A 436 21.81 16.19 33.86
C ARG A 436 21.76 15.04 34.87
N GLY A 437 22.91 14.55 35.30
CA GLY A 437 22.97 13.62 36.43
C GLY A 437 22.72 14.35 37.74
N ASP A 438 21.48 14.40 38.20
CA ASP A 438 21.17 14.64 39.61
C ASP A 438 20.40 13.42 40.16
N SER A 439 20.92 12.86 41.24
CA SER A 439 20.36 11.69 41.92
C SER A 439 19.01 12.05 42.55
N GLY A 440 17.92 11.79 41.81
CA GLY A 440 16.55 11.87 42.31
C GLY A 440 15.64 12.74 41.43
N SER A 441 14.80 12.06 40.62
CA SER A 441 13.66 12.59 39.85
C SER A 441 13.95 13.65 38.78
N GLY A 442 13.81 13.24 37.50
CA GLY A 442 13.52 14.14 36.39
C GLY A 442 14.69 14.98 35.87
N GLY A 443 15.76 14.34 35.43
CA GLY A 443 16.84 15.02 34.70
C GLY A 443 16.36 15.43 33.30
N GLY A 444 16.02 16.71 33.12
CA GLY A 444 15.71 17.27 31.81
C GLY A 444 16.91 17.17 30.86
N VAL A 445 16.63 16.99 29.56
CA VAL A 445 17.63 16.99 28.48
C VAL A 445 18.39 18.32 28.50
N VAL A 446 19.71 18.26 28.73
CA VAL A 446 20.56 19.47 28.83
C VAL A 446 21.12 19.84 27.47
N TRP A 447 21.38 18.83 26.65
CA TRP A 447 21.92 19.00 25.31
C TRP A 447 21.55 17.80 24.46
N GLN A 448 21.13 18.08 23.24
CA GLN A 448 20.80 17.08 22.24
C GLN A 448 21.52 17.47 20.96
N SER A 449 22.41 16.60 20.48
CA SER A 449 22.95 16.77 19.13
C SER A 449 21.94 16.30 18.11
N GLN A 450 21.80 17.06 17.03
CA GLN A 450 21.44 16.50 15.72
C GLN A 450 22.65 15.69 15.20
N SER A 451 23.05 14.62 15.89
CA SER A 451 24.29 13.89 15.56
C SER A 451 24.27 13.31 14.15
N PHE A 452 23.07 12.99 13.64
CA PHE A 452 22.90 12.54 12.26
C PHE A 452 23.11 13.67 11.24
N ASP A 453 22.91 14.93 11.67
CA ASP A 453 23.21 16.12 10.87
C ASP A 453 24.70 16.53 10.94
N HIS A 454 25.48 15.90 11.83
CA HIS A 454 26.93 16.10 11.95
C HIS A 454 27.70 14.78 11.97
N PRO A 455 27.75 14.05 10.84
CA PRO A 455 28.51 12.80 10.74
C PRO A 455 30.01 13.02 11.04
N THR A 456 30.66 12.01 11.62
CA THR A 456 32.12 12.00 11.82
C THR A 456 32.78 11.02 10.85
N ASN A 457 33.36 9.91 11.30
CA ASN A 457 34.02 8.93 10.43
C ASN A 457 33.07 7.84 9.92
N ASP A 458 31.94 7.65 10.60
CA ASP A 458 30.98 6.59 10.31
C ASP A 458 29.66 7.16 9.82
N LEU A 459 29.10 6.51 8.80
CA LEU A 459 27.73 6.74 8.34
C LEU A 459 26.92 5.57 8.87
N LEU A 460 25.85 5.78 9.64
CA LEU A 460 24.97 4.72 10.15
C LEU A 460 23.73 4.52 9.25
N PRO A 461 22.96 3.42 9.40
CA PRO A 461 21.70 3.28 8.69
C PRO A 461 20.77 4.49 8.90
N ASN A 462 20.18 4.99 7.81
CA ASN A 462 19.35 6.19 7.75
C ASN A 462 20.07 7.54 7.97
N MET A 463 21.39 7.57 8.16
CA MET A 463 22.15 8.82 8.07
C MET A 463 22.25 9.28 6.62
N LYS A 464 22.27 10.60 6.43
CA LYS A 464 22.37 11.24 5.12
C LYS A 464 23.84 11.54 4.81
N LEU A 465 24.24 11.31 3.57
CA LEU A 465 25.49 11.82 3.01
C LEU A 465 25.12 12.72 1.82
N GLY A 466 25.28 14.03 1.96
CA GLY A 466 24.73 14.98 0.98
C GLY A 466 24.66 16.43 1.45
N LEU A 467 23.69 17.17 0.93
CA LEU A 467 23.45 18.58 1.20
C LEU A 467 21.95 18.84 1.42
N ASP A 468 21.61 19.51 2.51
CA ASP A 468 20.33 20.19 2.67
C ASP A 468 20.39 21.52 1.89
N ARG A 469 19.61 21.65 0.82
CA ARG A 469 19.60 22.86 -0.03
C ARG A 469 18.87 24.03 0.64
N ARG A 470 17.99 23.76 1.60
CA ARG A 470 17.25 24.79 2.33
C ARG A 470 18.11 25.45 3.40
N THR A 471 18.94 24.67 4.09
CA THR A 471 19.78 25.19 5.20
C THR A 471 21.24 25.42 4.79
N GLY A 472 21.68 24.81 3.69
CA GLY A 472 23.08 24.82 3.25
C GLY A 472 23.97 23.84 4.05
N LEU A 473 23.37 22.96 4.85
CA LEU A 473 24.10 22.02 5.69
C LEU A 473 24.62 20.83 4.88
N GLU A 474 25.94 20.63 4.89
CA GLU A 474 26.59 19.47 4.28
C GLU A 474 26.73 18.31 5.27
N TRP A 475 26.21 17.14 4.90
CA TRP A 475 26.42 15.88 5.60
C TRP A 475 27.55 15.11 4.93
N PHE A 476 28.73 15.12 5.53
CA PHE A 476 29.92 14.44 5.00
C PHE A 476 30.72 13.75 6.10
N LEU A 477 31.54 12.75 5.72
CA LEU A 477 32.39 12.04 6.68
C LEU A 477 33.78 12.66 6.75
N THR A 478 34.42 12.57 7.91
CA THR A 478 35.82 12.90 8.14
C THR A 478 36.50 11.73 8.84
N SER A 479 37.66 11.30 8.32
CA SER A 479 38.44 10.24 8.97
C SER A 479 38.92 10.70 10.34
N TRP A 480 39.15 9.76 11.25
CA TRP A 480 39.93 10.04 12.46
C TRP A 480 41.40 10.26 12.12
N LYS A 481 42.09 11.03 12.97
CA LYS A 481 43.52 11.27 12.88
C LYS A 481 44.34 10.01 13.17
N SER A 482 43.84 9.12 14.04
CA SER A 482 44.41 7.80 14.26
C SER A 482 43.32 6.78 14.61
N ARG A 483 43.43 5.57 14.07
CA ARG A 483 42.43 4.49 14.18
C ARG A 483 42.08 4.12 15.63
N ASP A 484 43.08 4.13 16.51
CA ASP A 484 42.93 3.53 17.85
C ASP A 484 43.10 4.54 19.01
N HIS A 485 43.49 5.80 18.75
CA HIS A 485 43.93 6.71 19.83
C HIS A 485 43.56 8.20 19.68
N ASP A 486 43.10 8.66 18.51
CA ASP A 486 42.80 10.10 18.31
C ASP A 486 41.61 10.30 17.35
N PRO A 487 40.40 10.53 17.88
CA PRO A 487 39.20 10.82 17.08
C PRO A 487 39.17 12.26 16.55
N GLY A 488 40.24 13.04 16.72
CA GLY A 488 40.38 14.35 16.08
C GLY A 488 40.25 14.24 14.56
N ILE A 489 39.87 15.35 13.92
CA ILE A 489 39.66 15.43 12.47
C ILE A 489 40.96 15.05 11.75
N GLY A 490 40.92 13.94 11.03
CA GLY A 490 42.00 13.42 10.20
C GLY A 490 42.05 14.06 8.81
N GLU A 491 42.96 13.58 7.97
CA GLU A 491 43.25 14.20 6.67
C GLU A 491 42.23 13.86 5.58
N TYR A 492 41.38 12.84 5.77
CA TYR A 492 40.46 12.39 4.74
C TYR A 492 39.03 12.85 5.00
N SER A 493 38.29 13.18 3.93
CA SER A 493 36.86 13.43 4.02
C SER A 493 36.10 12.85 2.85
N PHE A 494 34.89 12.38 3.08
CA PHE A 494 34.06 11.71 2.09
C PHE A 494 32.77 12.51 1.90
N ARG A 495 32.61 13.16 0.75
CA ARG A 495 31.59 14.21 0.54
C ARG A 495 30.87 14.06 -0.78
N LEU A 496 29.61 14.50 -0.84
CA LEU A 496 28.88 14.70 -2.09
C LEU A 496 29.27 16.03 -2.71
N GLU A 497 29.57 16.06 -4.01
CA GLU A 497 29.90 17.31 -4.70
C GLU A 497 28.63 18.04 -5.17
N PRO A 498 28.41 19.32 -4.80
CA PRO A 498 27.13 20.01 -5.00
C PRO A 498 26.91 20.60 -6.42
N ASN A 499 27.50 20.02 -7.46
CA ASN A 499 27.38 20.51 -8.85
C ASN A 499 25.99 20.22 -9.46
N GLU A 500 25.73 20.65 -10.71
CA GLU A 500 24.44 20.45 -11.41
C GLU A 500 24.01 18.97 -11.52
N LEU A 501 24.96 18.04 -11.39
CA LEU A 501 24.75 16.62 -11.08
C LEU A 501 25.30 16.30 -9.68
N PRO A 502 24.50 16.43 -8.60
CA PRO A 502 24.91 16.06 -7.25
C PRO A 502 24.80 14.54 -7.07
N GLN A 503 25.50 13.79 -7.93
CA GLN A 503 25.50 12.34 -7.99
C GLN A 503 26.90 11.75 -7.75
N VAL A 504 27.90 12.58 -7.53
CA VAL A 504 29.28 12.13 -7.37
C VAL A 504 29.71 12.28 -5.91
N ILE A 505 30.06 11.15 -5.30
CA ILE A 505 30.69 11.13 -3.98
C ILE A 505 32.20 10.98 -4.16
N LEU A 506 32.95 11.87 -3.52
CA LEU A 506 34.40 11.97 -3.61
C LEU A 506 35.03 11.69 -2.24
N LEU A 507 36.14 10.97 -2.26
CA LEU A 507 37.09 10.96 -1.15
C LEU A 507 38.14 12.04 -1.42
N PHE A 508 38.34 12.89 -0.42
CA PHE A 508 39.37 13.91 -0.39
C PHE A 508 40.44 13.54 0.62
N LYS A 509 41.68 13.93 0.33
CA LYS A 509 42.76 14.09 1.31
C LYS A 509 43.09 15.58 1.38
N GLY A 510 42.72 16.27 2.45
CA GLY A 510 42.70 17.73 2.49
C GLY A 510 41.78 18.31 1.42
N SER A 511 42.32 19.11 0.51
CA SER A 511 41.61 19.66 -0.66
C SER A 511 41.80 18.83 -1.94
N THR A 512 42.57 17.73 -1.89
CA THR A 512 42.90 16.93 -3.07
C THR A 512 41.94 15.76 -3.24
N ARG A 513 41.34 15.61 -4.43
CA ARG A 513 40.50 14.45 -4.79
C ARG A 513 41.38 13.21 -4.92
N VAL A 514 41.09 12.15 -4.15
CA VAL A 514 41.85 10.89 -4.16
C VAL A 514 41.05 9.71 -4.68
N TRP A 515 39.71 9.78 -4.59
CA TRP A 515 38.83 8.74 -5.11
C TRP A 515 37.46 9.31 -5.51
N ARG A 516 36.81 8.67 -6.49
CA ARG A 516 35.47 9.02 -6.99
C ARG A 516 34.63 7.77 -7.21
N ILE A 517 33.43 7.74 -6.62
CA ILE A 517 32.39 6.74 -6.92
C ILE A 517 31.86 7.00 -8.34
N PRO A 518 31.62 5.95 -9.16
CA PRO A 518 30.95 6.09 -10.47
C PRO A 518 29.59 6.79 -10.33
N GLU A 519 29.12 7.49 -11.37
CA GLU A 519 27.74 8.01 -11.37
C GLU A 519 26.71 6.90 -11.11
N TRP A 520 25.64 7.24 -10.38
CA TRP A 520 24.54 6.34 -10.03
C TRP A 520 23.63 6.11 -11.25
N SER A 521 24.12 5.38 -12.25
CA SER A 521 23.49 5.36 -13.56
C SER A 521 22.59 4.16 -13.85
N LYS A 522 22.32 3.25 -12.89
CA LYS A 522 21.32 2.15 -13.06
C LYS A 522 20.69 1.73 -11.72
N GLY A 523 19.54 2.29 -11.36
CA GLY A 523 18.76 1.85 -10.19
C GLY A 523 19.52 1.79 -8.85
N PRO A 524 18.93 1.21 -7.78
CA PRO A 524 19.63 1.09 -6.51
C PRO A 524 20.76 0.06 -6.64
N MET A 525 21.99 0.58 -6.70
CA MET A 525 23.29 -0.10 -6.59
C MET A 525 23.86 -0.79 -7.83
N THR A 526 24.78 -0.09 -8.51
CA THR A 526 25.89 -0.70 -9.26
C THR A 526 27.15 0.17 -9.24
N ALA A 527 27.67 0.43 -8.04
CA ALA A 527 29.12 0.58 -7.85
C ALA A 527 29.54 -0.49 -6.84
N LYS A 528 29.67 -1.73 -7.30
CA LYS A 528 30.20 -2.83 -6.47
C LYS A 528 31.72 -2.64 -6.39
N PRO A 529 32.32 -2.49 -5.18
CA PRO A 529 33.75 -2.74 -5.05
C PRO A 529 34.02 -4.17 -5.51
N GLU A 530 35.02 -4.38 -6.36
CA GLU A 530 35.52 -5.73 -6.65
C GLU A 530 35.81 -6.42 -5.30
N ASN A 531 35.04 -7.47 -4.99
CA ASN A 531 35.05 -8.34 -3.78
C ASN A 531 33.87 -8.25 -2.79
N MET A 532 32.76 -7.55 -3.07
CA MET A 532 31.58 -7.60 -2.18
C MET A 532 30.36 -8.23 -2.85
N ALA A 533 30.03 -9.45 -2.41
CA ALA A 533 28.90 -10.23 -2.88
C ALA A 533 27.55 -9.53 -2.64
N SER A 534 26.64 -9.72 -3.59
CA SER A 534 25.52 -8.85 -3.95
C SER A 534 24.17 -9.23 -3.31
N SER A 535 24.06 -9.36 -1.99
CA SER A 535 22.77 -9.79 -1.38
C SER A 535 22.33 -9.09 -0.09
N ILE A 536 22.95 -7.98 0.34
CA ILE A 536 22.69 -7.40 1.68
C ILE A 536 22.37 -5.89 1.66
N PHE A 537 22.09 -5.29 0.49
CA PHE A 537 22.10 -3.83 0.38
C PHE A 537 20.83 -3.25 -0.25
N ASN A 538 20.30 -2.16 0.33
CA ASN A 538 19.28 -1.31 -0.28
C ASN A 538 19.61 0.16 0.06
N GLY A 539 20.01 0.94 -0.95
CA GLY A 539 20.37 2.36 -0.81
C GLY A 539 19.23 3.22 -1.33
N THR A 540 19.03 4.39 -0.73
CA THR A 540 18.07 5.39 -1.24
C THR A 540 18.80 6.65 -1.62
N GLN A 541 18.40 7.23 -2.75
CA GLN A 541 18.88 8.52 -3.21
C GLN A 541 17.68 9.46 -3.32
N VAL A 542 17.88 10.68 -2.83
CA VAL A 542 16.92 11.77 -2.96
C VAL A 542 17.62 12.92 -3.64
N ASN A 543 17.02 13.45 -4.70
CA ASN A 543 17.44 14.70 -5.34
C ASN A 543 16.18 15.49 -5.67
N ASN A 544 15.80 16.40 -4.78
CA ASN A 544 14.66 17.28 -4.96
C ASN A 544 15.08 18.73 -4.70
N ARG A 545 14.11 19.65 -4.65
CA ARG A 545 14.38 21.08 -4.45
C ARG A 545 14.93 21.40 -3.05
N ASP A 546 14.66 20.56 -2.08
CA ASP A 546 14.93 20.81 -0.67
C ASP A 546 16.24 20.14 -0.21
N GLU A 547 16.56 18.96 -0.75
CA GLU A 547 17.74 18.19 -0.33
C GLU A 547 18.27 17.29 -1.45
N VAL A 548 19.58 17.01 -1.37
CA VAL A 548 20.22 15.96 -2.14
C VAL A 548 21.08 15.09 -1.23
N TYR A 549 20.78 13.79 -1.15
CA TYR A 549 21.59 12.88 -0.33
C TYR A 549 21.51 11.42 -0.79
N ALA A 550 22.50 10.65 -0.35
CA ALA A 550 22.52 9.20 -0.39
C ALA A 550 22.42 8.65 1.04
N SER A 551 21.70 7.55 1.23
CA SER A 551 21.65 6.81 2.50
C SER A 551 21.61 5.30 2.25
N TYR A 552 21.98 4.51 3.25
CA TYR A 552 22.08 3.05 3.13
C TYR A 552 21.51 2.35 4.38
N THR A 553 21.30 1.02 4.30
CA THR A 553 20.68 0.23 5.39
C THR A 553 21.54 -0.90 5.98
N ARG A 554 22.73 -1.19 5.44
CA ARG A 554 23.78 -2.01 6.09
C ARG A 554 25.14 -1.89 5.40
N ILE A 555 26.25 -1.78 6.15
CA ILE A 555 27.62 -1.84 5.61
C ILE A 555 28.40 -2.88 6.42
N ASN A 556 29.03 -3.82 5.70
CA ASN A 556 30.30 -4.37 6.15
C ASN A 556 31.20 -4.44 4.92
N ALA A 557 32.18 -3.56 4.85
CA ALA A 557 33.04 -3.42 3.70
C ALA A 557 34.48 -3.15 4.15
N SER A 558 35.40 -4.04 3.82
CA SER A 558 36.84 -3.86 4.02
C SER A 558 37.60 -4.13 2.72
N ASN A 559 38.44 -3.16 2.35
CA ASN A 559 39.47 -3.12 1.29
C ASN A 559 39.07 -2.48 -0.06
N LEU A 560 39.69 -1.32 -0.34
CA LEU A 560 39.91 -0.74 -1.67
C LEU A 560 41.30 -1.20 -2.14
N SER A 561 41.40 -2.23 -2.97
CA SER A 561 42.71 -2.82 -3.32
C SER A 561 42.98 -3.01 -4.82
N THR A 562 42.50 -2.13 -5.70
CA THR A 562 42.89 -2.15 -7.12
C THR A 562 43.49 -0.83 -7.61
N ILE A 563 44.51 -0.95 -8.48
CA ILE A 563 45.34 0.14 -9.01
C ILE A 563 44.52 1.19 -9.78
N CYS A 564 43.54 0.75 -10.59
CA CYS A 564 42.63 1.58 -11.39
C CYS A 564 41.55 2.34 -10.59
N VAL A 565 41.58 2.29 -9.26
CA VAL A 565 40.54 2.91 -8.42
C VAL A 565 40.90 4.36 -8.07
N ALA A 566 42.20 4.70 -7.96
CA ALA A 566 42.65 6.05 -7.59
C ALA A 566 42.25 7.13 -8.62
N TYR A 567 41.79 8.28 -8.13
CA TYR A 567 41.31 9.38 -8.97
C TYR A 567 42.41 9.92 -9.89
N GLY A 568 42.11 10.04 -11.19
CA GLY A 568 42.98 10.73 -12.16
C GLY A 568 44.30 10.03 -12.49
N ARG A 569 44.43 8.74 -12.16
CA ARG A 569 45.69 7.98 -12.31
C ARG A 569 46.21 7.90 -13.75
N CYS A 570 45.33 7.90 -14.74
CA CYS A 570 45.70 7.84 -16.16
C CYS A 570 45.93 9.22 -16.80
N GLY A 571 45.92 10.29 -15.99
CA GLY A 571 45.98 11.67 -16.49
C GLY A 571 44.79 12.04 -17.38
N ALA A 572 44.91 13.19 -18.05
CA ALA A 572 43.89 13.64 -19.01
C ALA A 572 43.86 12.76 -20.24
N TYR A 573 42.66 12.48 -20.77
CA TYR A 573 42.42 11.72 -22.00
C TYR A 573 42.93 10.27 -21.98
N GLY A 574 43.30 9.75 -20.81
CA GLY A 574 43.63 8.35 -20.58
C GLY A 574 42.54 7.62 -19.79
N TYR A 575 42.44 6.31 -19.97
CA TYR A 575 41.57 5.44 -19.17
C TYR A 575 42.31 4.20 -18.68
N CYS A 576 41.83 3.60 -17.60
CA CYS A 576 42.39 2.38 -17.02
C CYS A 576 41.59 1.15 -17.47
N ASP A 577 42.24 0.07 -17.91
CA ASP A 577 41.62 -1.21 -18.24
C ASP A 577 42.28 -2.35 -17.45
N SER A 578 41.57 -2.85 -16.45
CA SER A 578 42.07 -3.90 -15.56
C SER A 578 42.15 -5.29 -16.22
N ASN A 579 41.66 -5.47 -17.46
CA ASN A 579 41.80 -6.73 -18.20
C ASN A 579 43.15 -6.87 -18.93
N ASN A 580 43.88 -5.78 -19.15
CA ASN A 580 45.19 -5.77 -19.83
C ASN A 580 46.37 -6.02 -18.87
N GLY A 581 46.10 -6.52 -17.66
CA GLY A 581 47.05 -6.63 -16.55
C GLY A 581 48.27 -7.54 -16.76
N GLN A 582 48.40 -8.23 -17.90
CA GLN A 582 49.63 -8.95 -18.23
C GLN A 582 50.68 -8.09 -18.95
N ASP A 583 50.30 -6.99 -19.61
CA ASP A 583 51.27 -6.16 -20.36
C ASP A 583 51.25 -4.66 -19.96
N PHE A 584 50.09 -4.00 -19.78
CA PHE A 584 50.00 -2.57 -19.40
C PHE A 584 48.55 -2.12 -19.06
N GLU A 585 48.29 -1.55 -17.88
CA GLU A 585 46.92 -1.25 -17.38
C GLU A 585 46.31 0.09 -17.84
N TYR A 586 47.06 0.94 -18.54
CA TYR A 586 46.62 2.28 -18.96
C TYR A 586 46.51 2.39 -20.49
N THR A 587 45.53 3.14 -21.00
CA THR A 587 45.34 3.29 -22.45
C THR A 587 44.81 4.69 -22.75
N CYS A 588 45.28 5.32 -23.84
CA CYS A 588 44.74 6.60 -24.28
C CYS A 588 43.35 6.41 -24.91
N LEU A 589 42.48 7.40 -24.75
CA LEU A 589 41.19 7.43 -25.43
C LEU A 589 41.39 7.45 -26.98
N PRO A 590 40.39 6.99 -27.76
CA PRO A 590 40.46 7.02 -29.21
C PRO A 590 40.84 8.42 -29.75
N GLY A 591 41.79 8.49 -30.69
CA GLY A 591 42.31 9.76 -31.24
C GLY A 591 43.43 10.43 -30.42
N TYR A 592 43.83 9.86 -29.28
CA TYR A 592 44.90 10.38 -28.41
C TYR A 592 46.08 9.41 -28.30
N GLU A 593 47.26 9.93 -27.96
CA GLU A 593 48.50 9.20 -27.74
C GLU A 593 49.23 9.69 -26.47
N PRO A 594 50.14 8.89 -25.88
CA PRO A 594 50.83 9.28 -24.65
C PRO A 594 51.59 10.59 -24.80
N LYS A 595 51.44 11.49 -23.83
CA LYS A 595 52.15 12.78 -23.82
C LYS A 595 53.68 12.62 -23.76
N SER A 596 54.12 11.61 -23.01
CA SER A 596 55.52 11.22 -22.89
C SER A 596 55.63 9.71 -23.08
N ALA A 597 56.20 9.27 -24.19
CA ALA A 597 56.44 7.86 -24.44
C ALA A 597 57.41 7.25 -23.39
N GLU A 598 58.33 8.05 -22.86
CA GLU A 598 59.32 7.64 -21.86
C GLU A 598 58.66 7.36 -20.49
N GLU A 599 57.81 8.26 -20.00
CA GLU A 599 57.06 8.08 -18.75
C GLU A 599 56.05 6.92 -18.88
N TRP A 600 55.39 6.83 -20.04
CA TRP A 600 54.44 5.76 -20.34
C TRP A 600 55.11 4.38 -20.34
N ASN A 601 56.33 4.26 -20.90
CA ASN A 601 57.12 3.03 -20.87
C ASN A 601 57.61 2.66 -19.45
N LEU A 602 57.73 3.64 -18.55
CA LEU A 602 58.02 3.43 -17.12
C LEU A 602 56.77 3.11 -16.29
N ARG A 603 55.61 2.93 -16.93
CA ARG A 603 54.30 2.69 -16.28
C ARG A 603 53.81 3.88 -15.45
N ASP A 604 54.24 5.08 -15.81
CA ASP A 604 53.68 6.32 -15.30
C ASP A 604 52.77 6.96 -16.37
N ALA A 605 51.46 6.84 -16.16
CA ALA A 605 50.45 7.46 -17.01
C ALA A 605 49.94 8.80 -16.46
N SER A 606 50.51 9.33 -15.36
CA SER A 606 50.01 10.55 -14.71
C SER A 606 50.12 11.79 -15.60
N GLY A 607 51.05 11.80 -16.55
CA GLY A 607 51.20 12.85 -17.57
C GLY A 607 50.06 12.92 -18.59
N GLY A 608 49.21 11.89 -18.67
CA GLY A 608 48.06 11.81 -19.57
C GLY A 608 48.43 11.62 -21.05
N CYS A 609 47.43 11.85 -21.90
CA CYS A 609 47.52 11.72 -23.35
C CYS A 609 47.31 13.08 -24.03
N ILE A 610 47.86 13.22 -25.23
CA ILE A 610 47.69 14.36 -26.12
C ILE A 610 47.03 13.90 -27.41
N LYS A 611 46.41 14.82 -28.15
CA LYS A 611 45.76 14.49 -29.41
C LYS A 611 46.84 14.16 -30.45
N LYS A 612 46.66 13.09 -31.23
CA LYS A 612 47.65 12.66 -32.25
C LYS A 612 47.93 13.70 -33.34
N ARG A 613 47.03 14.67 -33.55
CA ARG A 613 47.20 15.80 -34.49
C ARG A 613 46.56 17.07 -33.93
N GLU A 614 47.34 18.14 -33.77
CA GLU A 614 46.88 19.45 -33.28
C GLU A 614 46.27 20.36 -34.37
N GLU A 615 46.53 20.11 -35.66
CA GLU A 615 46.32 21.13 -36.71
C GLU A 615 44.95 21.16 -37.42
N LEU A 616 44.01 20.25 -37.13
CA LEU A 616 42.64 20.36 -37.64
C LEU A 616 41.71 20.84 -36.51
N SER A 617 41.23 22.08 -36.64
CA SER A 617 40.14 22.59 -35.79
C SER A 617 38.98 21.60 -35.83
N MET A 618 38.49 21.19 -34.66
CA MET A 618 37.41 20.21 -34.50
C MET A 618 36.03 20.78 -34.88
N CYS A 619 35.97 21.47 -36.02
CA CYS A 619 34.71 21.93 -36.55
C CYS A 619 34.79 22.03 -38.07
N GLY A 620 34.02 21.18 -38.73
CA GLY A 620 33.50 21.49 -40.07
C GLY A 620 33.65 20.42 -41.14
N ASN A 621 34.48 19.37 -40.99
CA ASN A 621 34.59 18.33 -42.03
C ASN A 621 34.95 16.93 -41.49
N GLY A 622 33.98 16.01 -41.53
CA GLY A 622 34.16 14.55 -41.39
C GLY A 622 34.32 13.99 -39.97
N GLU A 623 34.19 14.80 -38.93
CA GLU A 623 34.30 14.35 -37.53
C GLU A 623 33.14 13.46 -37.08
N GLY A 624 33.40 12.69 -36.04
CA GLY A 624 32.41 11.82 -35.42
C GLY A 624 32.90 11.33 -34.06
N PHE A 625 32.33 10.22 -33.61
CA PHE A 625 32.62 9.71 -32.27
C PHE A 625 32.96 8.23 -32.30
N VAL A 626 33.92 7.85 -31.48
CA VAL A 626 34.26 6.45 -31.21
C VAL A 626 33.73 6.09 -29.83
N GLU A 627 33.04 4.95 -29.76
CA GLU A 627 32.46 4.43 -28.53
C GLU A 627 33.53 3.74 -27.67
N VAL A 628 33.59 4.14 -26.41
CA VAL A 628 34.29 3.45 -25.34
C VAL A 628 33.23 2.77 -24.48
N ALA A 629 32.89 1.53 -24.85
CA ALA A 629 31.83 0.75 -24.23
C ALA A 629 32.15 0.38 -22.78
N ASN A 630 31.12 0.35 -21.92
CA ASN A 630 31.19 -0.07 -20.52
C ASN A 630 32.24 0.72 -19.69
N ALA A 631 32.21 2.05 -19.83
CA ALA A 631 33.11 2.97 -19.16
C ALA A 631 32.49 3.57 -17.89
N LYS A 632 33.31 3.77 -16.87
CA LYS A 632 33.14 4.84 -15.88
C LYS A 632 33.36 6.15 -16.64
N ILE A 633 32.29 6.94 -16.80
CA ILE A 633 32.32 8.19 -17.56
C ILE A 633 33.26 9.20 -16.91
N PRO A 634 33.77 10.21 -17.65
CA PRO A 634 34.72 11.17 -17.12
C PRO A 634 34.15 12.00 -15.96
N ASP A 635 35.03 12.65 -15.19
CA ASP A 635 34.66 13.58 -14.14
C ASP A 635 33.60 14.59 -14.63
N THR A 636 32.45 14.64 -13.93
CA THR A 636 31.28 15.45 -14.29
C THR A 636 31.26 16.84 -13.65
N SER A 637 32.28 17.22 -12.87
CA SER A 637 32.35 18.53 -12.21
C SER A 637 32.33 19.73 -13.17
N LYS A 638 32.64 19.49 -14.45
CA LYS A 638 32.60 20.49 -15.52
C LYS A 638 31.83 20.02 -16.77
N ALA A 639 31.02 18.98 -16.62
CA ALA A 639 30.13 18.52 -17.69
C ALA A 639 28.87 19.40 -17.75
N ARG A 640 28.20 19.42 -18.90
CA ARG A 640 26.85 19.98 -19.05
C ARG A 640 25.83 18.87 -19.21
N VAL A 641 24.62 19.12 -18.72
CA VAL A 641 23.57 18.10 -18.61
C VAL A 641 22.31 18.61 -19.28
N TRP A 642 21.73 17.75 -20.11
CA TRP A 642 20.53 18.04 -20.86
C TRP A 642 19.50 16.95 -20.58
N MET A 643 18.36 17.35 -20.02
CA MET A 643 17.24 16.45 -19.79
C MET A 643 16.34 16.42 -21.02
N GLY A 644 15.92 15.22 -21.43
CA GLY A 644 14.99 15.01 -22.53
C GLY A 644 15.61 14.93 -23.92
N LEU A 645 16.94 14.97 -24.06
CA LEU A 645 17.60 14.74 -25.34
C LEU A 645 17.83 13.23 -25.54
N SER A 646 17.36 12.70 -26.66
CA SER A 646 17.70 11.36 -27.13
C SER A 646 19.20 11.22 -27.41
N VAL A 647 19.69 9.99 -27.56
CA VAL A 647 21.10 9.74 -27.91
C VAL A 647 21.52 10.47 -29.20
N HIS A 648 20.63 10.58 -30.18
CA HIS A 648 20.88 11.27 -31.44
C HIS A 648 20.94 12.80 -31.26
N GLU A 649 20.02 13.36 -30.47
CA GLU A 649 20.02 14.79 -30.18
C GLU A 649 21.22 15.19 -29.31
N CYS A 650 21.65 14.31 -28.40
CA CYS A 650 22.84 14.51 -27.59
C CYS A 650 24.11 14.57 -28.44
N LYS A 651 24.21 13.66 -29.43
CA LYS A 651 25.27 13.68 -30.43
C LYS A 651 25.29 14.98 -31.21
N ASP A 652 24.13 15.42 -31.71
CA ASP A 652 24.00 16.64 -32.50
C ASP A 652 24.36 17.88 -31.68
N GLU A 653 23.96 17.92 -30.40
CA GLU A 653 24.31 19.00 -29.48
C GLU A 653 25.83 19.08 -29.24
N CYS A 654 26.49 17.93 -29.08
CA CYS A 654 27.94 17.87 -28.97
C CYS A 654 28.64 18.28 -30.29
N LEU A 655 28.14 17.87 -31.46
CA LEU A 655 28.71 18.26 -32.76
C LEU A 655 28.59 19.75 -33.04
N ARG A 656 27.47 20.38 -32.66
CA ARG A 656 27.22 21.82 -32.83
C ARG A 656 28.24 22.68 -32.11
N ASN A 657 28.79 22.20 -30.99
CA ASN A 657 29.77 22.93 -30.20
C ASN A 657 31.17 22.36 -30.45
N CYS A 658 32.02 23.14 -31.13
CA CYS A 658 33.38 22.74 -31.49
C CYS A 658 34.29 22.43 -30.28
N SER A 659 33.92 22.90 -29.09
CA SER A 659 34.63 22.62 -27.85
C SER A 659 34.18 21.31 -27.19
N CYS A 660 33.14 20.65 -27.67
CA CYS A 660 32.68 19.38 -27.09
C CYS A 660 33.66 18.25 -27.44
N LEU A 661 34.12 17.53 -26.41
CA LEU A 661 35.14 16.48 -26.49
C LEU A 661 34.56 15.08 -26.38
N ALA A 662 33.45 14.92 -25.66
CA ALA A 662 32.75 13.66 -25.53
C ALA A 662 31.30 13.88 -25.10
N TYR A 663 30.45 12.87 -25.32
CA TYR A 663 29.13 12.80 -24.74
C TYR A 663 28.78 11.38 -24.28
N THR A 664 27.76 11.26 -23.45
CA THR A 664 27.08 10.00 -23.15
C THR A 664 25.58 10.28 -23.07
N SER A 665 24.79 9.24 -23.30
CA SER A 665 23.33 9.32 -23.25
C SER A 665 22.80 8.11 -22.49
N GLN A 666 21.79 8.34 -21.65
CA GLN A 666 21.11 7.31 -20.89
C GLN A 666 19.62 7.33 -21.20
N GLU A 667 19.07 6.19 -21.63
CA GLU A 667 17.64 5.98 -21.87
C GLU A 667 17.13 4.89 -20.90
N GLU A 668 16.33 5.26 -19.89
CA GLU A 668 15.72 4.32 -18.93
C GLU A 668 14.19 4.34 -19.01
N GLY A 669 13.60 3.32 -19.67
CA GLY A 669 12.15 3.04 -19.58
C GLY A 669 11.25 4.24 -19.93
N GLU A 670 10.30 4.57 -19.04
CA GLU A 670 9.37 5.71 -19.19
C GLU A 670 9.95 7.07 -18.72
N ALA A 671 11.21 7.12 -18.26
CA ALA A 671 11.84 8.36 -17.82
C ALA A 671 12.42 9.16 -18.99
N SER A 672 12.50 10.49 -18.85
CA SER A 672 13.12 11.35 -19.86
C SER A 672 14.61 11.03 -20.00
N PRO A 673 15.14 10.90 -21.24
CA PRO A 673 16.54 10.55 -21.46
C PRO A 673 17.49 11.64 -20.93
N ILE A 674 18.66 11.24 -20.44
CA ILE A 674 19.67 12.16 -19.89
C ILE A 674 20.88 12.16 -20.81
N CYS A 675 21.25 13.35 -21.28
CA CYS A 675 22.43 13.59 -22.09
C CYS A 675 23.48 14.37 -21.28
N ILE A 676 24.73 13.92 -21.29
CA ILE A 676 25.85 14.57 -20.63
C ILE A 676 26.95 14.86 -21.65
N THR A 677 27.43 16.10 -21.70
CA THR A 677 28.47 16.55 -22.64
C THR A 677 29.67 17.16 -21.89
N TRP A 678 30.88 16.87 -22.37
CA TRP A 678 32.14 17.38 -21.81
C TRP A 678 32.83 18.36 -22.75
N TYR A 679 33.34 19.47 -22.21
CA TYR A 679 34.02 20.53 -22.97
C TYR A 679 35.45 20.81 -22.48
N GLU A 680 35.86 20.14 -21.41
CA GLU A 680 37.20 20.21 -20.84
C GLU A 680 37.84 18.82 -20.78
N ASN A 681 39.12 18.77 -20.36
CA ASN A 681 39.90 17.55 -20.24
C ASN A 681 39.09 16.39 -19.64
N LEU A 682 39.05 15.27 -20.34
CA LEU A 682 38.37 14.05 -19.88
C LEU A 682 39.26 13.37 -18.83
N MET A 683 38.81 13.38 -17.57
CA MET A 683 39.58 12.87 -16.42
C MET A 683 38.89 11.66 -15.78
N ASP A 684 39.67 10.78 -15.15
CA ASP A 684 39.18 9.70 -14.27
C ASP A 684 38.26 8.67 -14.96
N VAL A 685 38.62 8.30 -16.20
CA VAL A 685 37.92 7.29 -17.00
C VAL A 685 38.46 5.89 -16.69
N LYS A 686 37.57 4.90 -16.57
CA LYS A 686 37.93 3.48 -16.39
C LYS A 686 37.04 2.61 -17.25
N ARG A 687 37.58 1.52 -17.81
CA ARG A 687 36.78 0.49 -18.48
C ARG A 687 36.50 -0.68 -17.54
N TYR A 688 35.25 -1.11 -17.45
CA TYR A 688 34.87 -2.27 -16.63
C TYR A 688 35.04 -3.59 -17.38
N THR A 689 35.30 -4.68 -16.63
CA THR A 689 35.51 -6.02 -17.20
C THR A 689 34.21 -6.62 -17.74
N ARG A 690 34.31 -7.50 -18.76
CA ARG A 690 33.15 -8.24 -19.34
C ARG A 690 32.41 -9.13 -18.33
N ARG A 691 32.97 -9.34 -17.13
CA ARG A 691 32.35 -10.12 -16.04
C ARG A 691 31.26 -9.33 -15.30
N PHE A 692 31.23 -8.00 -15.46
CA PHE A 692 30.22 -7.08 -14.90
C PHE A 692 29.75 -6.07 -15.97
N PRO A 693 28.97 -6.52 -16.98
CA PRO A 693 28.52 -5.66 -18.09
C PRO A 693 27.42 -4.66 -17.70
N GLU A 694 26.87 -4.76 -16.49
CA GLU A 694 25.76 -3.91 -16.05
C GLU A 694 26.21 -2.60 -15.37
N ASP A 695 27.50 -2.35 -15.12
CA ASP A 695 27.95 -1.26 -14.24
C ASP A 695 28.52 -0.02 -14.99
N GLY A 696 28.74 -0.08 -16.30
CA GLY A 696 29.26 1.04 -17.11
C GLY A 696 28.24 1.67 -18.07
N LEU A 697 28.59 2.85 -18.56
CA LEU A 697 27.89 3.58 -19.64
C LEU A 697 28.78 3.65 -20.89
N ASP A 698 28.14 3.88 -22.03
CA ASP A 698 28.86 4.08 -23.29
C ASP A 698 29.29 5.54 -23.41
N LEU A 699 30.61 5.74 -23.48
CA LEU A 699 31.22 7.07 -23.64
C LEU A 699 31.60 7.28 -25.11
N TYR A 700 31.06 8.30 -25.74
CA TYR A 700 31.35 8.64 -27.13
C TYR A 700 32.38 9.77 -27.19
N VAL A 701 33.62 9.45 -27.57
CA VAL A 701 34.74 10.40 -27.64
C VAL A 701 34.86 10.97 -29.04
N ARG A 702 34.94 12.31 -29.16
CA ARG A 702 35.03 13.00 -30.45
C ARG A 702 36.40 12.79 -31.07
N VAL A 703 36.41 12.37 -32.34
CA VAL A 703 37.62 12.14 -33.13
C VAL A 703 37.49 12.75 -34.52
N ASP A 704 38.62 12.91 -35.21
CA ASP A 704 38.64 13.38 -36.59
C ASP A 704 38.19 12.31 -37.61
N ALA A 705 37.94 12.75 -38.84
CA ALA A 705 37.48 11.90 -39.95
C ALA A 705 38.43 10.77 -40.32
N VAL A 706 39.73 10.98 -40.13
CA VAL A 706 40.78 10.03 -40.52
C VAL A 706 40.82 8.86 -39.54
N GLU A 707 40.66 9.12 -38.25
CA GLU A 707 40.50 8.08 -37.20
C GLU A 707 39.21 7.27 -37.38
N LEU A 708 38.18 7.81 -38.04
CA LEU A 708 36.96 7.08 -38.41
C LEU A 708 37.09 6.25 -39.69
N GLY A 709 38.26 6.27 -40.34
CA GLY A 709 38.50 5.57 -41.61
C GLY A 709 37.82 6.22 -42.82
N MET A 710 37.39 7.48 -42.72
CA MET A 710 36.76 8.21 -43.83
C MET A 710 37.87 8.87 -44.68
N SER A 711 38.01 8.47 -45.94
CA SER A 711 38.91 9.18 -46.85
C SER A 711 38.32 10.56 -47.16
N LEU A 712 39.10 11.61 -46.89
CA LEU A 712 38.82 12.95 -47.41
C LEU A 712 38.89 12.86 -48.94
N SER A 713 37.74 12.83 -49.61
CA SER A 713 37.67 13.10 -51.04
C SER A 713 38.07 14.56 -51.24
N ALA A 714 39.28 14.77 -51.74
CA ALA A 714 39.75 16.06 -52.20
C ALA A 714 38.85 16.56 -53.34
N GLU A 715 38.38 17.80 -53.26
CA GLU A 715 38.12 18.64 -54.43
C GLU A 715 38.24 20.12 -54.00
N PHE A 716 38.96 20.87 -54.84
CA PHE A 716 39.26 22.30 -54.71
C PHE A 716 38.07 23.17 -55.08
#